data_AF-A0A1M7QAY7-F1
#
_entry.id   AF-A0A1M7QAY7-F1
#
_cell.length_a   1.000
_cell.length_b   1.000
_cell.length_c   1.000
_cell.angle_alpha   90.00
_cell.angle_beta   90.00
_cell.angle_gamma   90.00
#
_symmetry.space_group_name_H-M   'P 1'
#
loop_
_entity.id
_entity.type
_entity.pdbx_description
1 polymer ?
#
loop_
_entity_poly.entity_id
_entity_poly.type
_entity_poly.pdbx_seq_one_letter_code
_entity_poly.pdbx_strand_id
1 'polypeptide(L)'
;MQQSSRRALPALTSAILLAAMLTACGGGGSSTPAAPAPTPTPAPATTLTLGGSSEQSVTGSTPLTLTATPSDSSTVSWTLGAGNPGALSASSGTSINYLPPAGGVSADTKVTVTATANGASKSFTLTLHPADTPRLSLLAGDDGGYGHLDGTGTEARLEYAVQISTDAGGNLYLADDLPSLRKITPDGVVTTVLSTARAYVDGPKGTASLGQPISPVAGPDGSIYFIDIYGLNNIPGSDVPIRKLALDGSISTIAKVRAGMTPVLTLAADNNTLYVYQLERVDTVSFSGQVAVLSGTVTGGAYPRPAVDGNRTATRFSGIQAVAPDGKGNLYVNDGGQVVRKIAADGSTSTVAGTFGAVSVTRGPADGAGKAASFSQLYNLALTSDGNLVGYDTYATPQKMEYRLRTITPAGVVSSVMTAGDGSVLTGPNNALYVLQNAQIQKLKADGSTVPFVGKMRDAGIGDVDGTGAAARFNYAFNTMGADAAGNLYVADDPSPIDGPLATGLRLRKVTPAGVVSTIAHTADIGYLTGLVVDAAGNTYVSSSQTISPTATQVGSRIFKIAPDGSTTVLAGALPSTDWKDGAGAAAHFFGLSLLGIDADGNLYGYEAYDNKVRYTKITPAGAVTSIILPPATLNVIADASGNTYRIDAAQGVVIRTTPALDTSIIAGTPGKSFTRSGALPGYLDHPSHLVKTGPYSFALFSGGAIMRLTVPH
;
A
#
# COMPACT_ATOMS: atom_id res chain seq x y z
N MET A 1 -47.47 -53.53 -8.40
CA MET A 1 -48.02 -53.92 -7.09
C MET A 1 -47.95 -52.71 -6.14
N GLN A 2 -48.93 -52.59 -5.23
CA GLN A 2 -48.98 -51.74 -4.03
C GLN A 2 -48.75 -50.19 -4.10
N GLN A 3 -49.88 -49.49 -4.28
CA GLN A 3 -50.49 -48.52 -3.33
C GLN A 3 -49.69 -47.40 -2.60
N SER A 4 -50.06 -46.14 -2.96
CA SER A 4 -50.58 -45.05 -2.07
C SER A 4 -49.64 -44.42 -0.99
N SER A 5 -49.69 -43.13 -0.64
CA SER A 5 -50.86 -42.23 -0.53
C SER A 5 -50.48 -40.76 -0.16
N ARG A 6 -51.36 -39.78 -0.48
CA ARG A 6 -51.64 -38.50 0.26
C ARG A 6 -50.49 -37.46 0.38
N ARG A 7 -50.66 -36.12 0.52
CA ARG A 7 -51.73 -35.09 0.72
C ARG A 7 -51.07 -33.70 0.36
N ALA A 8 -51.71 -32.54 0.13
CA ALA A 8 -53.09 -32.15 -0.25
C ALA A 8 -53.28 -30.60 -0.37
N LEU A 9 -54.28 -30.17 -1.18
CA LEU A 9 -55.08 -28.92 -1.07
C LEU A 9 -54.49 -27.54 -1.54
N PRO A 10 -55.34 -26.52 -1.89
CA PRO A 10 -55.29 -25.97 -3.25
C PRO A 10 -55.41 -24.43 -3.39
N ALA A 11 -55.43 -23.94 -4.63
CA ALA A 11 -55.89 -22.59 -4.99
C ALA A 11 -57.42 -22.56 -5.20
N LEU A 12 -58.06 -21.41 -4.93
CA LEU A 12 -59.49 -21.20 -5.14
C LEU A 12 -59.78 -19.76 -5.60
N THR A 13 -60.15 -19.61 -6.87
CA THR A 13 -60.79 -18.42 -7.45
C THR A 13 -62.29 -18.42 -7.14
N SER A 14 -62.95 -17.27 -7.05
CA SER A 14 -64.41 -17.20 -6.88
C SER A 14 -65.02 -15.98 -7.54
N ALA A 15 -66.15 -16.16 -8.24
CA ALA A 15 -67.01 -15.11 -8.76
C ALA A 15 -68.42 -15.66 -9.03
N ILE A 16 -69.43 -14.78 -9.01
CA ILE A 16 -70.84 -14.95 -9.48
C ILE A 16 -71.76 -15.80 -8.56
N LEU A 17 -73.07 -15.58 -8.40
CA LEU A 17 -73.97 -14.40 -8.29
C LEU A 17 -75.42 -14.92 -8.05
N LEU A 18 -76.27 -14.20 -7.28
CA LEU A 18 -77.75 -14.31 -7.26
C LEU A 18 -78.38 -15.63 -6.68
N ALA A 19 -79.62 -15.68 -6.16
CA ALA A 19 -80.73 -14.73 -6.17
C ALA A 19 -81.70 -14.80 -4.95
N ALA A 20 -82.44 -13.68 -4.78
CA ALA A 20 -83.71 -13.34 -4.09
C ALA A 20 -84.60 -14.37 -3.34
N MET A 21 -85.29 -13.87 -2.30
CA MET A 21 -86.77 -13.74 -2.17
C MET A 21 -87.15 -12.81 -0.97
N LEU A 22 -88.35 -12.20 -0.99
CA LEU A 22 -88.93 -11.33 0.08
C LEU A 22 -89.58 -12.20 1.20
N THR A 23 -90.08 -11.77 2.38
CA THR A 23 -90.75 -10.52 2.86
C THR A 23 -90.55 -10.25 4.37
N ALA A 24 -90.92 -9.03 4.78
CA ALA A 24 -90.94 -8.41 6.13
C ALA A 24 -91.46 -9.23 7.34
N CYS A 25 -90.96 -8.90 8.55
CA CYS A 25 -91.73 -8.26 9.64
C CYS A 25 -90.85 -7.93 10.88
N GLY A 26 -91.31 -7.03 11.76
CA GLY A 26 -90.96 -7.03 13.19
C GLY A 26 -89.78 -6.16 13.64
N GLY A 27 -90.08 -5.03 14.29
CA GLY A 27 -89.10 -4.28 15.08
C GLY A 27 -88.98 -4.81 16.51
N GLY A 28 -87.86 -4.52 17.18
CA GLY A 28 -87.62 -4.88 18.57
C GLY A 28 -86.34 -4.24 19.08
N GLY A 29 -86.43 -3.04 19.65
CA GLY A 29 -85.28 -2.37 20.24
C GLY A 29 -84.91 -3.00 21.59
N SER A 30 -83.67 -3.42 21.74
CA SER A 30 -83.05 -3.66 23.04
C SER A 30 -81.75 -2.83 23.14
N SER A 31 -81.76 -1.87 24.04
CA SER A 31 -80.63 -0.98 24.30
C SER A 31 -79.57 -1.70 25.13
N THR A 32 -78.74 -2.52 24.47
CA THR A 32 -77.44 -2.86 25.03
C THR A 32 -76.61 -1.58 25.05
N PRO A 33 -76.03 -1.14 26.18
CA PRO A 33 -75.05 -0.05 26.15
C PRO A 33 -73.94 -0.48 25.21
N ALA A 34 -73.70 0.29 24.15
CA ALA A 34 -72.54 0.07 23.30
C ALA A 34 -71.32 0.11 24.21
N ALA A 35 -70.47 -0.93 24.15
CA ALA A 35 -69.15 -0.86 24.76
C ALA A 35 -68.52 0.47 24.32
N PRO A 36 -67.98 1.29 25.24
CA PRO A 36 -67.47 2.60 24.89
C PRO A 36 -66.53 2.44 23.70
N ALA A 37 -66.84 3.13 22.60
CA ALA A 37 -66.12 2.98 21.35
C ALA A 37 -64.62 3.06 21.68
N PRO A 38 -63.81 2.07 21.26
CA PRO A 38 -62.42 1.97 21.70
C PRO A 38 -61.78 3.32 21.43
N THR A 39 -61.35 4.00 22.51
CA THR A 39 -60.85 5.37 22.45
C THR A 39 -59.87 5.44 21.29
N PRO A 40 -60.15 6.26 20.24
CA PRO A 40 -59.51 6.08 18.95
C PRO A 40 -58.01 6.05 19.17
N THR A 41 -57.40 4.89 18.90
CA THR A 41 -55.98 4.66 19.19
C THR A 41 -55.22 5.84 18.59
N PRO A 42 -54.52 6.66 19.40
CA PRO A 42 -53.90 7.86 18.90
C PRO A 42 -53.09 7.52 17.67
N ALA A 43 -53.32 8.24 16.56
CA ALA A 43 -52.61 7.99 15.32
C ALA A 43 -51.11 7.92 15.65
N PRO A 44 -50.40 6.85 15.21
CA PRO A 44 -49.04 6.60 15.66
C PRO A 44 -48.22 7.86 15.41
N ALA A 45 -47.60 8.37 16.49
CA ALA A 45 -46.92 9.66 16.45
C ALA A 45 -45.93 9.70 15.30
N THR A 46 -45.98 10.76 14.48
CA THR A 46 -45.10 10.95 13.33
C THR A 46 -43.66 10.69 13.77
N THR A 47 -42.96 9.82 13.05
CA THR A 47 -41.53 9.59 13.26
C THR A 47 -40.76 10.15 12.08
N LEU A 48 -39.51 10.54 12.33
CA LEU A 48 -38.61 11.12 11.33
C LEU A 48 -37.39 10.22 11.17
N THR A 49 -37.07 9.87 9.94
CA THR A 49 -35.85 9.14 9.57
C THR A 49 -34.97 10.10 8.78
N LEU A 50 -33.75 10.33 9.28
CA LEU A 50 -32.72 11.04 8.52
C LEU A 50 -32.10 10.08 7.50
N GLY A 51 -31.74 10.56 6.31
CA GLY A 51 -30.85 9.82 5.40
C GLY A 51 -29.39 10.08 5.77
N GLY A 52 -28.55 9.04 5.67
CA GLY A 52 -27.20 9.05 6.22
C GLY A 52 -27.12 9.17 7.75
N SER A 53 -25.89 9.26 8.24
CA SER A 53 -25.57 9.48 9.66
C SER A 53 -26.12 10.82 10.18
N SER A 54 -26.58 10.86 11.43
CA SER A 54 -26.91 12.11 12.13
C SER A 54 -25.67 12.97 12.48
N GLU A 55 -24.48 12.38 12.48
CA GLU A 55 -23.22 13.13 12.54
C GLU A 55 -22.57 13.16 11.15
N GLN A 56 -22.31 14.36 10.65
CA GLN A 56 -21.81 14.60 9.30
C GLN A 56 -20.57 15.51 9.33
N SER A 57 -19.81 15.50 8.23
CA SER A 57 -18.55 16.23 8.13
C SER A 57 -18.45 16.92 6.79
N VAL A 58 -18.12 18.20 6.78
CA VAL A 58 -17.95 19.00 5.56
C VAL A 58 -16.59 19.68 5.60
N THR A 59 -15.87 19.66 4.48
CA THR A 59 -14.54 20.28 4.33
C THR A 59 -14.64 21.41 3.31
N GLY A 60 -14.17 22.60 3.67
CA GLY A 60 -14.18 23.76 2.77
C GLY A 60 -15.59 24.24 2.42
N SER A 61 -15.83 24.58 1.15
CA SER A 61 -17.06 25.21 0.66
C SER A 61 -18.00 24.28 -0.11
N THR A 62 -17.75 22.97 -0.14
CA THR A 62 -18.56 22.01 -0.91
C THR A 62 -19.95 21.80 -0.28
N PRO A 63 -21.06 21.96 -1.03
CA PRO A 63 -22.40 21.65 -0.55
C PRO A 63 -22.56 20.21 -0.05
N LEU A 64 -23.32 20.02 1.03
CA LEU A 64 -23.69 18.70 1.55
C LEU A 64 -25.20 18.48 1.41
N THR A 65 -25.62 17.43 0.70
CA THR A 65 -27.01 17.01 0.63
C THR A 65 -27.47 16.39 1.95
N LEU A 66 -28.59 16.85 2.50
CA LEU A 66 -29.25 16.32 3.69
C LEU A 66 -30.67 15.88 3.33
N THR A 67 -31.06 14.69 3.76
CA THR A 67 -32.40 14.15 3.50
C THR A 67 -33.10 13.73 4.78
N ALA A 68 -34.42 13.84 4.80
CA ALA A 68 -35.25 13.35 5.89
C ALA A 68 -36.63 12.96 5.38
N THR A 69 -37.13 11.84 5.89
CA THR A 69 -38.39 11.22 5.48
C THR A 69 -39.27 11.04 6.73
N PRO A 70 -40.47 11.62 6.79
CA PRO A 70 -41.43 11.35 7.84
C PRO A 70 -42.13 10.00 7.59
N SER A 71 -42.67 9.38 8.64
CA SER A 71 -43.44 8.13 8.53
C SER A 71 -44.88 8.30 8.02
N ASP A 72 -45.24 9.52 7.61
CA ASP A 72 -46.53 9.91 7.07
C ASP A 72 -46.35 10.92 5.91
N SER A 73 -47.43 11.54 5.44
CA SER A 73 -47.40 12.54 4.36
C SER A 73 -47.10 13.97 4.82
N SER A 74 -46.65 14.18 6.06
CA SER A 74 -46.32 15.53 6.55
C SER A 74 -45.12 16.13 5.82
N THR A 75 -45.11 17.46 5.67
CA THR A 75 -43.99 18.15 5.04
C THR A 75 -42.85 18.32 6.05
N VAL A 76 -41.64 17.90 5.66
CA VAL A 76 -40.44 18.21 6.43
C VAL A 76 -40.09 19.68 6.27
N SER A 77 -39.94 20.36 7.40
CA SER A 77 -39.37 21.70 7.52
C SER A 77 -37.94 21.61 8.04
N TRP A 78 -37.07 22.52 7.61
CA TRP A 78 -35.66 22.54 7.95
C TRP A 78 -35.25 23.86 8.58
N THR A 79 -34.47 23.79 9.65
CA THR A 79 -33.92 24.95 10.35
C THR A 79 -32.42 24.79 10.58
N LEU A 80 -31.68 25.86 10.33
CA LEU A 80 -30.28 26.00 10.72
C LEU A 80 -30.23 26.58 12.13
N GLY A 81 -29.47 25.97 13.04
CA GLY A 81 -29.35 26.47 14.42
C GLY A 81 -28.84 27.91 14.49
N ALA A 82 -29.37 28.70 15.41
CA ALA A 82 -29.07 30.13 15.50
C ALA A 82 -27.57 30.39 15.72
N GLY A 83 -26.98 31.28 14.91
CA GLY A 83 -25.55 31.60 14.94
C GLY A 83 -24.64 30.62 14.20
N ASN A 84 -25.17 29.50 13.69
CA ASN A 84 -24.38 28.56 12.89
C ASN A 84 -24.05 29.16 11.51
N PRO A 85 -22.80 29.02 11.03
CA PRO A 85 -22.41 29.50 9.69
C PRO A 85 -23.08 28.72 8.56
N GLY A 86 -23.08 29.32 7.37
CA GLY A 86 -23.62 28.76 6.12
C GLY A 86 -25.10 29.08 5.89
N ALA A 87 -25.73 28.34 4.97
CA ALA A 87 -27.13 28.48 4.60
C ALA A 87 -27.74 27.12 4.23
N LEU A 88 -29.07 27.06 4.10
CA LEU A 88 -29.80 25.93 3.52
C LEU A 88 -30.34 26.33 2.15
N SER A 89 -30.31 25.42 1.18
CA SER A 89 -30.83 25.68 -0.17
C SER A 89 -32.36 25.84 -0.22
N ALA A 90 -33.07 25.30 0.78
CA ALA A 90 -34.50 25.45 0.99
C ALA A 90 -34.84 25.23 2.48
N SER A 91 -36.01 25.72 2.91
CA SER A 91 -36.55 25.55 4.27
C SER A 91 -37.56 24.40 4.41
N SER A 92 -37.88 23.70 3.32
CA SER A 92 -38.82 22.58 3.31
C SER A 92 -38.56 21.61 2.15
N GLY A 93 -39.03 20.37 2.30
CA GLY A 93 -38.83 19.26 1.34
C GLY A 93 -38.09 18.07 1.96
N THR A 94 -38.13 16.90 1.32
CA THR A 94 -37.45 15.69 1.85
C THR A 94 -35.95 15.65 1.59
N SER A 95 -35.43 16.55 0.76
CA SER A 95 -34.01 16.71 0.43
C SER A 95 -33.68 18.19 0.28
N ILE A 96 -32.58 18.63 0.89
CA ILE A 96 -32.02 19.98 0.79
C ILE A 96 -30.48 19.90 0.72
N ASN A 97 -29.82 20.98 0.30
CA ASN A 97 -28.38 21.12 0.46
C ASN A 97 -28.08 22.08 1.61
N TYR A 98 -27.24 21.65 2.55
CA TYR A 98 -26.49 22.56 3.39
C TYR A 98 -25.35 23.19 2.55
N LEU A 99 -25.25 24.51 2.60
CA LEU A 99 -24.28 25.32 1.88
C LEU A 99 -23.29 25.92 2.91
N PRO A 100 -22.03 25.46 2.97
CA PRO A 100 -21.04 26.08 3.83
C PRO A 100 -20.75 27.53 3.39
N PRO A 101 -20.14 28.36 4.25
CA PRO A 101 -19.67 29.67 3.82
C PRO A 101 -18.68 29.56 2.65
N ALA A 102 -18.77 30.47 1.69
CA ALA A 102 -17.88 30.47 0.52
C ALA A 102 -16.39 30.65 0.87
N GLY A 103 -16.08 31.31 2.01
CA GLY A 103 -14.72 31.41 2.57
C GLY A 103 -14.34 30.26 3.51
N GLY A 104 -15.16 29.21 3.62
CA GLY A 104 -15.00 28.15 4.62
C GLY A 104 -15.22 28.64 6.06
N VAL A 105 -14.67 27.88 7.01
CA VAL A 105 -14.55 28.26 8.42
C VAL A 105 -13.09 28.31 8.82
N SER A 106 -12.74 29.15 9.80
CA SER A 106 -11.36 29.30 10.30
C SER A 106 -10.97 28.28 11.38
N ALA A 107 -11.94 27.54 11.93
CA ALA A 107 -11.76 26.46 12.89
C ALA A 107 -12.93 25.48 12.81
N ASP A 108 -12.74 24.28 13.37
CA ASP A 108 -13.77 23.24 13.47
C ASP A 108 -15.05 23.81 14.10
N THR A 109 -16.10 23.94 13.29
CA THR A 109 -17.35 24.60 13.69
C THR A 109 -18.50 23.60 13.62
N LYS A 110 -19.13 23.31 14.77
CA LYS A 110 -20.34 22.49 14.80
C LYS A 110 -21.53 23.29 14.27
N VAL A 111 -22.30 22.66 13.41
CA VAL A 111 -23.51 23.21 12.82
C VAL A 111 -24.64 22.21 13.01
N THR A 112 -25.69 22.63 13.71
CA THR A 112 -26.91 21.84 13.85
C THR A 112 -27.90 22.23 12.76
N VAL A 113 -28.39 21.23 12.03
CA VAL A 113 -29.49 21.37 11.06
C VAL A 113 -30.63 20.45 11.51
N THR A 114 -31.79 21.02 11.84
CA THR A 114 -32.93 20.27 12.39
C THR A 114 -34.03 20.11 11.35
N ALA A 115 -34.40 18.86 11.09
CA ALA A 115 -35.58 18.47 10.35
C ALA A 115 -36.76 18.29 11.32
N THR A 116 -37.88 18.95 11.04
CA THR A 116 -39.11 18.90 11.87
C THR A 116 -40.32 18.61 10.99
N ALA A 117 -41.14 17.64 11.41
CA ALA A 117 -42.35 17.22 10.71
C ALA A 117 -43.42 16.82 11.76
N ASN A 118 -44.58 17.47 11.72
CA ASN A 118 -45.71 17.25 12.63
C ASN A 118 -45.34 17.12 14.13
N GLY A 119 -44.45 17.99 14.61
CA GLY A 119 -43.98 18.02 16.01
C GLY A 119 -42.82 17.08 16.33
N ALA A 120 -42.58 16.03 15.54
CA ALA A 120 -41.36 15.25 15.63
C ALA A 120 -40.18 16.04 15.06
N SER A 121 -39.00 15.92 15.68
CA SER A 121 -37.77 16.57 15.24
C SER A 121 -36.57 15.65 15.36
N LYS A 122 -35.66 15.71 14.37
CA LYS A 122 -34.32 15.13 14.44
C LYS A 122 -33.32 16.11 13.85
N SER A 123 -32.09 16.07 14.32
CA SER A 123 -31.04 16.98 13.89
C SER A 123 -29.84 16.24 13.34
N PHE A 124 -29.29 16.77 12.26
CA PHE A 124 -27.90 16.52 11.91
C PHE A 124 -27.01 17.45 12.74
N THR A 125 -25.89 16.90 13.23
CA THR A 125 -24.74 17.67 13.71
C THR A 125 -23.67 17.57 12.65
N LEU A 126 -23.53 18.61 11.83
CA LEU A 126 -22.42 18.76 10.90
C LEU A 126 -21.21 19.28 11.69
N THR A 127 -20.02 18.81 11.37
CA THR A 127 -18.77 19.50 11.73
C THR A 127 -18.18 20.08 10.44
N LEU A 128 -18.10 21.40 10.36
CA LEU A 128 -17.40 22.09 9.29
C LEU A 128 -15.93 22.18 9.65
N HIS A 129 -15.08 21.84 8.69
CA HIS A 129 -13.64 21.96 8.79
C HIS A 129 -13.15 22.96 7.74
N PRO A 130 -12.12 23.79 8.05
CA PRO A 130 -11.39 24.54 7.03
C PRO A 130 -10.98 23.64 5.85
N ALA A 131 -10.93 24.20 4.63
CA ALA A 131 -10.65 23.44 3.40
C ALA A 131 -9.35 22.63 3.47
N ASP A 132 -8.37 23.18 4.17
CA ASP A 132 -6.98 22.74 4.24
C ASP A 132 -6.65 21.91 5.50
N THR A 133 -7.66 21.55 6.30
CA THR A 133 -7.44 20.90 7.60
C THR A 133 -7.06 19.43 7.43
N PRO A 134 -5.90 18.97 7.97
CA PRO A 134 -5.50 17.57 7.88
C PRO A 134 -6.49 16.65 8.60
N ARG A 135 -7.03 15.65 7.90
CA ARG A 135 -8.07 14.77 8.45
C ARG A 135 -8.16 13.39 7.81
N LEU A 136 -8.72 12.44 8.58
CA LEU A 136 -9.34 11.23 8.04
C LEU A 136 -10.84 11.49 7.87
N SER A 137 -11.34 11.29 6.67
CA SER A 137 -12.78 11.29 6.39
C SER A 137 -13.14 9.99 5.69
N LEU A 138 -14.19 9.33 6.18
CA LEU A 138 -14.80 8.23 5.44
C LEU A 138 -15.12 8.68 4.02
N LEU A 139 -14.68 7.90 3.04
CA LEU A 139 -15.04 8.08 1.65
C LEU A 139 -16.13 7.08 1.24
N ALA A 140 -16.03 5.82 1.66
CA ALA A 140 -17.00 4.78 1.32
C ALA A 140 -16.94 3.58 2.30
N GLY A 141 -18.04 2.86 2.48
CA GLY A 141 -18.09 1.68 3.37
C GLY A 141 -18.35 2.05 4.84
N ASP A 142 -18.29 1.07 5.73
CA ASP A 142 -18.31 1.28 7.19
C ASP A 142 -17.62 0.14 7.96
N ASP A 143 -17.71 0.17 9.29
CA ASP A 143 -17.24 -0.87 10.23
C ASP A 143 -18.28 -1.97 10.50
N GLY A 144 -19.47 -1.89 9.90
CA GLY A 144 -20.58 -2.85 10.03
C GLY A 144 -20.39 -4.16 9.26
N GLY A 145 -19.30 -4.30 8.50
CA GLY A 145 -18.87 -5.55 7.87
C GLY A 145 -18.83 -5.52 6.34
N TYR A 146 -18.36 -6.62 5.76
CA TYR A 146 -18.22 -6.78 4.31
C TYR A 146 -19.57 -6.90 3.61
N GLY A 147 -19.65 -6.42 2.37
CA GLY A 147 -20.80 -6.65 1.49
C GLY A 147 -20.73 -5.89 0.17
N HIS A 148 -21.77 -5.99 -0.64
CA HIS A 148 -21.83 -5.38 -1.96
C HIS A 148 -23.09 -4.50 -2.08
N LEU A 149 -22.95 -3.23 -1.70
CA LEU A 149 -24.04 -2.26 -1.66
C LEU A 149 -23.57 -0.88 -2.14
N ASP A 150 -24.37 -0.28 -3.01
CA ASP A 150 -24.24 1.11 -3.46
C ASP A 150 -24.85 2.09 -2.46
N GLY A 151 -24.27 3.29 -2.38
CA GLY A 151 -24.68 4.33 -1.46
C GLY A 151 -23.64 5.43 -1.35
N THR A 152 -23.91 6.43 -0.50
CA THR A 152 -22.95 7.51 -0.22
C THR A 152 -22.33 7.30 1.16
N GLY A 153 -20.99 7.31 1.25
CA GLY A 153 -20.27 7.12 2.52
C GLY A 153 -20.65 5.82 3.24
N THR A 154 -21.23 5.95 4.44
CA THR A 154 -21.68 4.85 5.31
C THR A 154 -22.84 4.02 4.74
N GLU A 155 -23.51 4.47 3.68
CA GLU A 155 -24.61 3.72 3.07
C GLU A 155 -24.11 2.62 2.11
N ALA A 156 -22.88 2.72 1.64
CA ALA A 156 -22.25 1.70 0.80
C ALA A 156 -21.60 0.57 1.62
N ARG A 157 -21.36 -0.60 1.04
CA ARG A 157 -20.57 -1.71 1.64
C ARG A 157 -19.58 -2.28 0.62
N LEU A 158 -18.37 -2.60 1.05
CA LEU A 158 -17.28 -3.19 0.25
C LEU A 158 -17.04 -4.64 0.67
N GLU A 159 -16.69 -5.52 -0.28
CA GLU A 159 -16.37 -6.92 -0.01
C GLU A 159 -14.83 -7.10 0.02
N TYR A 160 -14.27 -8.19 -0.53
CA TYR A 160 -12.81 -8.31 -0.66
C TYR A 160 -12.31 -7.54 -1.88
N ALA A 161 -11.72 -6.37 -1.67
CA ALA A 161 -11.11 -5.58 -2.74
C ALA A 161 -9.60 -5.86 -2.84
N VAL A 162 -9.13 -6.20 -4.05
CA VAL A 162 -7.77 -6.72 -4.27
C VAL A 162 -6.79 -5.65 -4.77
N GLN A 163 -7.29 -4.61 -5.45
CA GLN A 163 -6.47 -3.52 -5.98
C GLN A 163 -7.34 -2.29 -6.25
N ILE A 164 -6.77 -1.08 -6.12
CA ILE A 164 -7.42 0.19 -6.47
C ILE A 164 -6.57 1.02 -7.41
N SER A 165 -7.24 1.82 -8.24
CA SER A 165 -6.65 2.77 -9.18
C SER A 165 -7.39 4.11 -9.14
N THR A 166 -6.76 5.16 -9.65
CA THR A 166 -7.24 6.56 -9.59
C THR A 166 -7.31 7.16 -10.99
N ASP A 167 -8.40 7.83 -11.34
CA ASP A 167 -8.44 8.68 -12.55
C ASP A 167 -7.88 10.08 -12.29
N ALA A 168 -7.72 10.88 -13.36
CA ALA A 168 -7.25 12.25 -13.28
C ALA A 168 -8.23 13.22 -12.57
N GLY A 169 -9.48 12.80 -12.34
CA GLY A 169 -10.47 13.52 -11.54
C GLY A 169 -10.49 13.13 -10.06
N GLY A 170 -9.58 12.25 -9.63
CA GLY A 170 -9.50 11.76 -8.25
C GLY A 170 -10.58 10.74 -7.87
N ASN A 171 -11.32 10.20 -8.85
CA ASN A 171 -12.23 9.08 -8.60
C ASN A 171 -11.41 7.79 -8.39
N LEU A 172 -11.87 6.94 -7.48
CA LEU A 172 -11.30 5.60 -7.27
C LEU A 172 -12.07 4.56 -8.07
N TYR A 173 -11.33 3.57 -8.54
CA TYR A 173 -11.89 2.40 -9.20
C TYR A 173 -11.30 1.13 -8.60
N LEU A 174 -12.20 0.27 -8.11
CA LEU A 174 -11.89 -0.96 -7.40
C LEU A 174 -12.56 -2.15 -8.08
N ALA A 175 -11.83 -3.27 -8.12
CA ALA A 175 -12.41 -4.59 -8.32
C ALA A 175 -12.64 -5.22 -6.93
N ASP A 176 -13.85 -5.69 -6.66
CA ASP A 176 -14.13 -6.60 -5.55
C ASP A 176 -14.26 -8.05 -6.06
N ASP A 177 -14.42 -9.03 -5.15
CA ASP A 177 -14.41 -10.47 -5.48
C ASP A 177 -15.71 -10.96 -6.19
N LEU A 178 -16.70 -10.08 -6.31
CA LEU A 178 -17.86 -10.26 -7.17
C LEU A 178 -17.53 -9.80 -8.61
N PRO A 179 -18.38 -10.10 -9.63
CA PRO A 179 -18.25 -9.51 -10.96
C PRO A 179 -18.61 -8.01 -10.95
N SER A 180 -17.83 -7.20 -10.24
CA SER A 180 -18.11 -5.79 -10.07
C SER A 180 -16.86 -4.91 -10.21
N LEU A 181 -17.04 -3.82 -10.93
CA LEU A 181 -16.11 -2.70 -10.99
C LEU A 181 -16.86 -1.50 -10.42
N ARG A 182 -16.32 -0.92 -9.35
CA ARG A 182 -17.05 0.11 -8.58
C ARG A 182 -16.27 1.41 -8.62
N LYS A 183 -16.97 2.48 -8.98
CA LYS A 183 -16.47 3.86 -8.99
C LYS A 183 -16.85 4.51 -7.67
N ILE A 184 -15.89 5.18 -7.07
CA ILE A 184 -16.10 6.02 -5.89
C ILE A 184 -15.71 7.44 -6.26
N THR A 185 -16.65 8.37 -6.16
CA THR A 185 -16.39 9.79 -6.46
C THR A 185 -15.61 10.46 -5.31
N PRO A 186 -15.01 11.64 -5.55
CA PRO A 186 -14.49 12.47 -4.48
C PRO A 186 -15.52 12.82 -3.38
N ASP A 187 -16.82 12.77 -3.67
CA ASP A 187 -17.89 13.02 -2.69
C ASP A 187 -18.33 11.76 -1.93
N GLY A 188 -17.64 10.64 -2.13
CA GLY A 188 -17.92 9.37 -1.44
C GLY A 188 -19.13 8.62 -1.97
N VAL A 189 -19.63 8.99 -3.16
CA VAL A 189 -20.70 8.24 -3.83
C VAL A 189 -20.10 6.97 -4.41
N VAL A 190 -20.45 5.83 -3.84
CA VAL A 190 -20.16 4.52 -4.42
C VAL A 190 -21.24 4.21 -5.42
N THR A 191 -20.83 4.10 -6.69
CA THR A 191 -21.64 3.42 -7.70
C THR A 191 -20.91 2.18 -8.16
N THR A 192 -21.54 1.03 -7.97
CA THR A 192 -21.35 -0.15 -8.77
C THR A 192 -21.62 0.28 -10.19
N VAL A 193 -20.57 0.27 -11.00
CA VAL A 193 -20.70 0.70 -12.38
C VAL A 193 -21.47 -0.38 -13.12
N LEU A 194 -21.19 -1.64 -12.79
CA LEU A 194 -21.94 -2.83 -13.17
C LEU A 194 -21.82 -3.91 -12.10
N SER A 195 -22.94 -4.54 -11.77
CA SER A 195 -22.98 -5.88 -11.18
C SER A 195 -24.23 -6.59 -11.68
N THR A 196 -24.07 -7.72 -12.35
CA THR A 196 -25.06 -8.80 -12.51
C THR A 196 -24.33 -10.00 -13.13
N ALA A 197 -24.96 -11.18 -13.07
CA ALA A 197 -24.57 -12.47 -13.67
C ALA A 197 -23.21 -12.51 -14.40
N ARG A 198 -22.26 -13.26 -13.82
CA ARG A 198 -20.89 -13.45 -14.33
C ARG A 198 -20.87 -13.82 -15.82
N ALA A 199 -20.61 -12.84 -16.70
CA ALA A 199 -20.66 -12.96 -18.16
C ALA A 199 -19.93 -11.77 -18.82
N TYR A 200 -19.59 -11.88 -20.10
CA TYR A 200 -18.85 -10.85 -20.85
C TYR A 200 -19.78 -10.06 -21.80
N VAL A 201 -20.69 -9.25 -21.25
CA VAL A 201 -21.62 -8.42 -22.05
C VAL A 201 -21.13 -6.99 -22.08
N ASP A 202 -20.92 -6.44 -23.29
CA ASP A 202 -20.65 -5.02 -23.53
C ASP A 202 -21.94 -4.21 -23.65
N GLY A 203 -21.86 -2.90 -23.43
CA GLY A 203 -23.01 -2.00 -23.53
C GLY A 203 -22.99 -0.83 -22.55
N PRO A 204 -24.05 -0.01 -22.55
CA PRO A 204 -24.22 1.08 -21.60
C PRO A 204 -24.32 0.57 -20.15
N LYS A 205 -24.17 1.52 -19.21
CA LYS A 205 -24.38 1.29 -17.78
C LYS A 205 -25.72 0.58 -17.53
N GLY A 206 -25.67 -0.55 -16.82
CA GLY A 206 -26.85 -1.33 -16.45
C GLY A 206 -27.28 -2.44 -17.43
N THR A 207 -26.72 -2.54 -18.64
CA THR A 207 -26.95 -3.70 -19.55
C THR A 207 -25.72 -4.56 -19.76
N ALA A 208 -24.52 -4.02 -19.55
CA ALA A 208 -23.28 -4.77 -19.57
C ALA A 208 -23.08 -5.59 -18.28
N SER A 209 -22.23 -6.61 -18.35
CA SER A 209 -21.88 -7.50 -17.22
C SER A 209 -20.40 -7.85 -17.24
N LEU A 210 -19.86 -8.30 -16.10
CA LEU A 210 -18.43 -8.59 -15.88
C LEU A 210 -18.19 -10.07 -15.55
N GLY A 211 -16.96 -10.56 -15.71
CA GLY A 211 -16.49 -11.87 -15.27
C GLY A 211 -15.95 -11.84 -13.84
N GLN A 212 -14.75 -11.27 -13.67
CA GLN A 212 -14.08 -10.83 -12.43
C GLN A 212 -12.97 -9.86 -12.88
N PRO A 213 -13.10 -8.55 -12.63
CA PRO A 213 -12.08 -7.59 -13.03
C PRO A 213 -10.81 -7.73 -12.17
N ILE A 214 -9.63 -7.62 -12.76
CA ILE A 214 -8.33 -7.56 -12.09
C ILE A 214 -7.43 -6.50 -12.73
N SER A 215 -6.41 -6.05 -11.99
CA SER A 215 -5.37 -5.13 -12.47
C SER A 215 -5.89 -3.85 -13.15
N PRO A 216 -6.80 -3.07 -12.54
CA PRO A 216 -7.30 -1.84 -13.14
C PRO A 216 -6.19 -0.76 -13.22
N VAL A 217 -6.09 -0.09 -14.36
CA VAL A 217 -5.19 1.06 -14.59
C VAL A 217 -5.95 2.20 -15.29
N ALA A 218 -5.55 3.43 -15.04
CA ALA A 218 -6.11 4.60 -15.72
C ALA A 218 -5.43 4.82 -17.09
N GLY A 219 -6.24 5.21 -18.08
CA GLY A 219 -5.76 5.75 -19.36
C GLY A 219 -5.68 7.28 -19.36
N PRO A 220 -5.09 7.89 -20.40
CA PRO A 220 -4.87 9.33 -20.52
C PRO A 220 -6.18 10.13 -20.67
N ASP A 221 -7.27 9.50 -21.08
CA ASP A 221 -8.59 10.11 -21.20
C ASP A 221 -9.44 10.00 -19.91
N GLY A 222 -8.84 9.51 -18.81
CA GLY A 222 -9.51 9.26 -17.53
C GLY A 222 -10.37 8.00 -17.49
N SER A 223 -10.46 7.25 -18.59
CA SER A 223 -11.13 5.94 -18.60
C SER A 223 -10.28 4.90 -17.88
N ILE A 224 -10.93 3.86 -17.34
CA ILE A 224 -10.24 2.76 -16.66
C ILE A 224 -10.19 1.54 -17.55
N TYR A 225 -9.03 0.90 -17.58
CA TYR A 225 -8.76 -0.29 -18.35
C TYR A 225 -8.41 -1.42 -17.40
N PHE A 226 -8.98 -2.59 -17.61
CA PHE A 226 -8.84 -3.72 -16.71
C PHE A 226 -8.92 -5.04 -17.48
N ILE A 227 -8.43 -6.09 -16.84
CA ILE A 227 -8.47 -7.47 -17.33
C ILE A 227 -9.69 -8.13 -16.70
N ASP A 228 -10.57 -8.78 -17.48
CA ASP A 228 -11.82 -9.34 -16.96
C ASP A 228 -11.88 -10.87 -17.15
N ILE A 229 -11.87 -11.64 -16.06
CA ILE A 229 -11.73 -13.10 -16.07
C ILE A 229 -12.86 -13.83 -15.32
N TYR A 230 -13.54 -14.78 -15.96
CA TYR A 230 -14.61 -15.55 -15.30
C TYR A 230 -14.10 -16.84 -14.66
N GLY A 231 -14.01 -16.92 -13.33
CA GLY A 231 -13.59 -18.13 -12.62
C GLY A 231 -12.15 -18.54 -12.95
N LEU A 232 -11.79 -19.82 -12.78
CA LEU A 232 -10.45 -20.35 -13.12
C LEU A 232 -10.18 -20.43 -14.64
N ASN A 233 -10.78 -19.55 -15.44
CA ASN A 233 -10.50 -19.34 -16.88
C ASN A 233 -9.15 -18.65 -17.16
N ASN A 234 -8.25 -18.70 -16.17
CA ASN A 234 -6.84 -19.02 -16.36
C ASN A 234 -6.56 -20.35 -17.13
N ILE A 235 -7.54 -20.87 -17.88
CA ILE A 235 -7.38 -21.99 -18.79
C ILE A 235 -6.37 -21.56 -19.87
N PRO A 236 -5.28 -22.32 -20.04
CA PRO A 236 -4.31 -22.11 -21.09
C PRO A 236 -4.91 -21.82 -22.47
N GLY A 237 -4.54 -20.69 -23.08
CA GLY A 237 -4.91 -20.35 -24.45
C GLY A 237 -6.32 -19.76 -24.65
N SER A 238 -7.03 -19.39 -23.57
CA SER A 238 -8.29 -18.65 -23.62
C SER A 238 -8.11 -17.20 -24.12
N ASP A 239 -9.14 -16.59 -24.70
CA ASP A 239 -9.13 -15.17 -25.03
C ASP A 239 -9.67 -14.35 -23.84
N VAL A 240 -8.80 -13.62 -23.17
CA VAL A 240 -9.15 -12.81 -22.00
C VAL A 240 -9.49 -11.38 -22.43
N PRO A 241 -10.71 -10.89 -22.16
CA PRO A 241 -11.09 -9.53 -22.53
C PRO A 241 -10.34 -8.48 -21.70
N ILE A 242 -9.78 -7.51 -22.42
CA ILE A 242 -9.30 -6.24 -21.89
C ILE A 242 -10.43 -5.25 -22.12
N ARG A 243 -10.94 -4.66 -21.04
CA ARG A 243 -12.18 -3.90 -21.06
C ARG A 243 -11.92 -2.47 -20.62
N LYS A 244 -12.61 -1.56 -21.31
CA LYS A 244 -12.63 -0.14 -21.01
C LYS A 244 -13.92 0.19 -20.28
N LEU A 245 -13.78 0.81 -19.13
CA LEU A 245 -14.82 1.62 -18.51
C LEU A 245 -14.63 3.08 -18.93
N ALA A 246 -15.54 3.56 -19.77
CA ALA A 246 -15.59 4.96 -20.16
C ALA A 246 -16.23 5.84 -19.06
N LEU A 247 -16.02 7.16 -19.16
CA LEU A 247 -16.51 8.14 -18.18
C LEU A 247 -18.05 8.19 -18.06
N ASP A 248 -18.78 7.74 -19.09
CA ASP A 248 -20.24 7.66 -19.10
C ASP A 248 -20.81 6.40 -18.41
N GLY A 249 -19.94 5.51 -17.92
CA GLY A 249 -20.33 4.25 -17.29
C GLY A 249 -20.56 3.08 -18.26
N SER A 250 -20.36 3.28 -19.56
CA SER A 250 -20.39 2.18 -20.54
C SER A 250 -19.16 1.28 -20.41
N ILE A 251 -19.36 -0.02 -20.64
CA ILE A 251 -18.26 -0.97 -20.82
C ILE A 251 -18.19 -1.39 -22.28
N SER A 252 -16.97 -1.31 -22.80
CA SER A 252 -16.60 -1.93 -24.07
C SER A 252 -15.42 -2.88 -23.87
N THR A 253 -15.49 -4.05 -24.49
CA THR A 253 -14.34 -4.91 -24.70
C THR A 253 -13.54 -4.28 -25.82
N ILE A 254 -12.57 -3.43 -25.46
CA ILE A 254 -11.70 -2.82 -26.46
C ILE A 254 -10.84 -3.89 -27.16
N ALA A 255 -10.47 -4.95 -26.45
CA ALA A 255 -9.52 -5.94 -26.91
C ALA A 255 -9.77 -7.30 -26.27
N LYS A 256 -9.25 -8.35 -26.90
CA LYS A 256 -9.05 -9.65 -26.25
C LYS A 256 -7.59 -10.04 -26.40
N VAL A 257 -6.95 -10.38 -25.29
CA VAL A 257 -5.56 -10.84 -25.24
C VAL A 257 -5.56 -12.30 -24.90
N ARG A 258 -4.92 -13.12 -25.74
CA ARG A 258 -4.90 -14.56 -25.57
C ARG A 258 -3.98 -14.97 -24.43
N ALA A 259 -4.52 -15.57 -23.38
CA ALA A 259 -3.81 -16.02 -22.20
C ALA A 259 -2.76 -17.09 -22.54
N GLY A 260 -1.61 -17.00 -21.90
CA GLY A 260 -0.55 -18.01 -21.92
C GLY A 260 -0.97 -19.28 -21.17
N MET A 261 -0.10 -20.31 -21.19
CA MET A 261 -0.45 -21.58 -20.54
C MET A 261 -0.13 -21.64 -19.03
N THR A 262 0.30 -20.50 -18.47
CA THR A 262 0.62 -20.28 -17.05
C THR A 262 0.30 -18.81 -16.74
N PRO A 263 -0.99 -18.42 -16.72
CA PRO A 263 -1.35 -17.02 -16.79
C PRO A 263 -1.23 -16.35 -15.42
N VAL A 264 -0.14 -15.63 -15.23
CA VAL A 264 -0.13 -14.42 -14.40
C VAL A 264 -0.28 -13.27 -15.38
N LEU A 265 -1.50 -12.73 -15.49
CA LEU A 265 -1.80 -11.59 -16.34
C LEU A 265 -1.79 -10.33 -15.50
N THR A 266 -1.06 -9.31 -15.95
CA THR A 266 -1.00 -8.01 -15.27
C THR A 266 -0.98 -6.89 -16.30
N LEU A 267 -1.60 -5.77 -15.95
CA LEU A 267 -1.75 -4.60 -16.78
C LEU A 267 -0.84 -3.48 -16.27
N ALA A 268 0.00 -2.96 -17.17
CA ALA A 268 0.71 -1.69 -17.00
C ALA A 268 0.22 -0.69 -18.05
N ALA A 269 0.49 0.60 -17.85
CA ALA A 269 0.14 1.65 -18.80
C ALA A 269 1.23 2.73 -18.86
N ASP A 270 1.33 3.38 -20.02
CA ASP A 270 1.85 4.73 -20.13
C ASP A 270 0.79 5.66 -20.76
N ASN A 271 1.16 6.90 -21.06
CA ASN A 271 0.24 7.90 -21.63
C ASN A 271 -0.33 7.51 -23.01
N ASN A 272 0.23 6.53 -23.70
CA ASN A 272 -0.07 6.20 -25.09
C ASN A 272 -0.54 4.75 -25.28
N THR A 273 -0.21 3.83 -24.37
CA THR A 273 -0.38 2.39 -24.59
C THR A 273 -0.59 1.61 -23.29
N LEU A 274 -1.47 0.61 -23.36
CA LEU A 274 -1.59 -0.43 -22.34
C LEU A 274 -0.65 -1.59 -22.67
N TYR A 275 -0.03 -2.13 -21.64
CA TYR A 275 0.87 -3.28 -21.71
C TYR A 275 0.29 -4.42 -20.88
N VAL A 276 -0.23 -5.44 -21.56
CA VAL A 276 -0.64 -6.70 -20.93
C VAL A 276 0.58 -7.61 -20.94
N TYR A 277 1.12 -7.93 -19.76
CA TYR A 277 2.26 -8.83 -19.65
C TYR A 277 1.91 -10.12 -18.91
N GLN A 278 2.63 -11.15 -19.31
CA GLN A 278 2.52 -12.54 -18.87
C GLN A 278 3.88 -13.22 -19.07
N LEU A 279 4.09 -14.40 -18.46
CA LEU A 279 5.42 -15.02 -18.37
C LEU A 279 6.19 -15.14 -19.70
N GLU A 280 5.52 -15.36 -20.84
CA GLU A 280 6.17 -15.54 -22.16
C GLU A 280 6.02 -14.36 -23.13
N ARG A 281 5.18 -13.37 -22.81
CA ARG A 281 4.69 -12.41 -23.82
C ARG A 281 4.30 -11.07 -23.20
N VAL A 282 4.56 -10.02 -23.94
CA VAL A 282 3.96 -8.70 -23.74
C VAL A 282 3.13 -8.36 -24.97
N ASP A 283 1.88 -8.01 -24.73
CA ASP A 283 0.95 -7.50 -25.74
C ASP A 283 0.75 -6.00 -25.50
N THR A 284 0.85 -5.21 -26.57
CA THR A 284 0.33 -3.85 -26.55
C THR A 284 -1.14 -3.85 -26.90
N VAL A 285 -1.90 -3.06 -26.16
CA VAL A 285 -3.28 -2.76 -26.46
C VAL A 285 -3.40 -1.25 -26.56
N SER A 286 -3.74 -0.74 -27.76
CA SER A 286 -4.06 0.68 -27.89
C SER A 286 -5.34 1.00 -27.13
N PHE A 287 -5.51 2.25 -26.70
CA PHE A 287 -6.75 2.72 -26.10
C PHE A 287 -7.98 2.65 -27.04
N SER A 288 -7.73 2.44 -28.35
CA SER A 288 -8.71 2.16 -29.41
C SER A 288 -8.92 0.67 -29.72
N GLY A 289 -8.32 -0.25 -28.94
CA GLY A 289 -8.56 -1.69 -29.03
C GLY A 289 -7.68 -2.48 -29.99
N GLN A 290 -6.71 -1.85 -30.66
CA GLN A 290 -5.75 -2.56 -31.49
C GLN A 290 -4.81 -3.37 -30.59
N VAL A 291 -4.93 -4.70 -30.65
CA VAL A 291 -4.02 -5.63 -29.98
C VAL A 291 -2.88 -5.97 -30.93
N ALA A 292 -1.65 -5.83 -30.46
CA ALA A 292 -0.48 -6.39 -31.12
C ALA A 292 0.36 -7.16 -30.10
N VAL A 293 0.89 -8.31 -30.53
CA VAL A 293 2.01 -8.92 -29.81
C VAL A 293 3.19 -7.96 -29.95
N LEU A 294 3.54 -7.27 -28.87
CA LEU A 294 4.72 -6.42 -28.84
C LEU A 294 5.96 -7.31 -28.85
N SER A 295 6.02 -8.30 -27.96
CA SER A 295 7.09 -9.30 -28.02
C SER A 295 6.78 -10.57 -27.26
N GLY A 296 7.35 -11.68 -27.74
CA GLY A 296 7.22 -13.00 -27.14
C GLY A 296 6.21 -13.88 -27.85
N THR A 297 6.26 -15.17 -27.55
CA THR A 297 5.31 -16.18 -28.04
C THR A 297 4.97 -17.12 -26.89
N VAL A 298 3.68 -17.42 -26.73
CA VAL A 298 3.23 -18.44 -25.77
C VAL A 298 3.63 -19.83 -26.29
N THR A 299 4.55 -20.50 -25.60
CA THR A 299 5.01 -21.87 -25.89
C THR A 299 4.59 -22.89 -24.84
N GLY A 300 4.16 -22.43 -23.67
CA GLY A 300 3.38 -23.21 -22.71
C GLY A 300 4.06 -24.39 -22.06
N GLY A 301 5.39 -24.34 -21.85
CA GLY A 301 6.12 -25.40 -21.16
C GLY A 301 7.01 -24.87 -20.03
N ALA A 302 7.57 -25.80 -19.25
CA ALA A 302 8.24 -25.53 -17.97
C ALA A 302 9.34 -24.45 -18.03
N TYR A 303 9.35 -23.59 -17.01
CA TYR A 303 10.29 -22.49 -16.78
C TYR A 303 11.29 -22.83 -15.67
N PRO A 304 12.42 -22.10 -15.58
CA PRO A 304 12.89 -21.06 -16.50
C PRO A 304 13.50 -21.63 -17.80
N ARG A 305 13.55 -20.82 -18.86
CA ARG A 305 14.03 -21.22 -20.21
C ARG A 305 15.04 -20.23 -20.78
N PRO A 306 15.95 -20.62 -21.70
CA PRO A 306 16.88 -19.68 -22.31
C PRO A 306 16.19 -18.55 -23.09
N ALA A 307 16.44 -17.31 -22.69
CA ALA A 307 16.05 -16.09 -23.38
C ALA A 307 16.52 -16.09 -24.84
N VAL A 308 15.70 -15.55 -25.76
CA VAL A 308 16.06 -15.28 -27.15
C VAL A 308 15.58 -13.88 -27.52
N ASP A 309 16.53 -13.04 -27.94
CA ASP A 309 16.25 -11.74 -28.56
C ASP A 309 15.59 -11.96 -29.93
N GLY A 310 14.70 -11.05 -30.32
CA GLY A 310 13.98 -11.17 -31.57
C GLY A 310 13.09 -9.96 -31.83
N ASN A 311 12.42 -9.97 -32.98
CA ASN A 311 11.34 -9.04 -33.25
C ASN A 311 10.00 -9.76 -33.04
N ARG A 312 9.12 -9.16 -32.22
CA ARG A 312 7.78 -9.65 -31.90
C ARG A 312 7.79 -11.11 -31.45
N THR A 313 7.17 -12.00 -32.22
CA THR A 313 6.98 -13.43 -31.90
C THR A 313 8.25 -14.27 -32.02
N ALA A 314 9.31 -13.78 -32.67
CA ALA A 314 10.62 -14.45 -32.70
C ALA A 314 11.33 -14.40 -31.33
N THR A 315 10.91 -13.50 -30.45
CA THR A 315 11.42 -13.35 -29.08
C THR A 315 10.95 -14.52 -28.20
N ARG A 316 11.80 -15.01 -27.30
CA ARG A 316 11.43 -15.95 -26.24
C ARG A 316 11.83 -15.40 -24.87
N PHE A 317 10.89 -15.31 -23.95
CA PHE A 317 11.15 -14.93 -22.55
C PHE A 317 11.52 -16.16 -21.70
N SER A 318 12.36 -15.93 -20.71
CA SER A 318 12.72 -16.85 -19.63
C SER A 318 11.67 -16.93 -18.52
N GLY A 319 10.85 -15.87 -18.38
CA GLY A 319 9.74 -15.77 -17.44
C GLY A 319 9.63 -14.34 -16.93
N ILE A 320 8.74 -13.52 -17.49
CA ILE A 320 8.61 -12.10 -17.11
C ILE A 320 8.19 -11.96 -15.64
N GLN A 321 9.02 -11.28 -14.84
CA GLN A 321 8.76 -11.03 -13.41
C GLN A 321 8.32 -9.60 -13.11
N ALA A 322 8.84 -8.62 -13.85
CA ALA A 322 8.52 -7.20 -13.69
C ALA A 322 8.68 -6.45 -15.01
N VAL A 323 7.90 -5.38 -15.19
CA VAL A 323 8.02 -4.44 -16.31
C VAL A 323 8.10 -2.99 -15.81
N ALA A 324 8.86 -2.16 -16.51
CA ALA A 324 8.98 -0.72 -16.24
C ALA A 324 8.85 0.04 -17.58
N PRO A 325 7.69 0.68 -17.85
CA PRO A 325 7.53 1.61 -18.98
C PRO A 325 8.40 2.85 -18.83
N ASP A 326 8.97 3.33 -19.94
CA ASP A 326 9.81 4.55 -19.94
C ASP A 326 9.07 5.84 -20.34
N GLY A 327 7.76 5.75 -20.55
CA GLY A 327 6.90 6.85 -20.99
C GLY A 327 7.18 7.33 -22.43
N LYS A 328 8.06 6.64 -23.17
CA LYS A 328 8.44 6.92 -24.57
C LYS A 328 8.08 5.74 -25.47
N GLY A 329 7.18 4.86 -25.02
CA GLY A 329 6.75 3.67 -25.73
C GLY A 329 7.70 2.46 -25.62
N ASN A 330 8.78 2.52 -24.83
CA ASN A 330 9.61 1.34 -24.55
C ASN A 330 9.25 0.73 -23.19
N LEU A 331 9.49 -0.57 -23.08
CA LEU A 331 9.47 -1.30 -21.81
C LEU A 331 10.85 -1.84 -21.48
N TYR A 332 11.23 -1.73 -20.21
CA TYR A 332 12.27 -2.57 -19.62
C TYR A 332 11.64 -3.72 -18.86
N VAL A 333 12.21 -4.91 -18.98
CA VAL A 333 11.62 -6.15 -18.48
C VAL A 333 12.66 -6.97 -17.74
N ASN A 334 12.31 -7.42 -16.53
CA ASN A 334 13.06 -8.45 -15.81
C ASN A 334 12.60 -9.81 -16.32
N ASP A 335 13.49 -10.49 -17.04
CA ASP A 335 13.21 -11.77 -17.68
C ASP A 335 13.94 -12.92 -16.96
N GLY A 336 13.15 -13.74 -16.27
CA GLY A 336 13.59 -14.90 -15.50
C GLY A 336 14.48 -14.59 -14.30
N GLY A 337 14.60 -13.33 -13.88
CA GLY A 337 15.56 -12.89 -12.87
C GLY A 337 17.03 -12.88 -13.35
N GLN A 338 17.29 -13.21 -14.62
CA GLN A 338 18.65 -13.44 -15.14
C GLN A 338 19.04 -12.56 -16.34
N VAL A 339 18.06 -11.87 -16.94
CA VAL A 339 18.25 -11.01 -18.10
C VAL A 339 17.38 -9.77 -17.97
N VAL A 340 17.95 -8.59 -18.20
CA VAL A 340 17.20 -7.34 -18.37
C VAL A 340 17.06 -7.07 -19.85
N ARG A 341 15.83 -6.91 -20.33
CA ARG A 341 15.54 -6.69 -21.76
C ARG A 341 14.82 -5.37 -21.98
N LYS A 342 15.15 -4.71 -23.09
CA LYS A 342 14.38 -3.59 -23.63
C LYS A 342 13.52 -4.13 -24.76
N ILE A 343 12.23 -3.84 -24.68
CA ILE A 343 11.29 -3.98 -25.78
C ILE A 343 11.06 -2.58 -26.32
N ALA A 344 11.44 -2.34 -27.57
CA ALA A 344 11.14 -1.08 -28.25
C ALA A 344 9.72 -1.09 -28.83
N ALA A 345 9.19 0.10 -29.14
CA ALA A 345 7.82 0.29 -29.63
C ALA A 345 7.48 -0.47 -30.93
N ASP A 346 8.47 -0.86 -31.74
CA ASP A 346 8.28 -1.67 -32.95
C ASP A 346 8.10 -3.17 -32.67
N GLY A 347 8.38 -3.59 -31.43
CA GLY A 347 8.38 -4.97 -30.96
C GLY A 347 9.75 -5.66 -30.99
N SER A 348 10.82 -4.94 -31.36
CA SER A 348 12.19 -5.45 -31.23
C SER A 348 12.56 -5.58 -29.74
N THR A 349 12.84 -6.82 -29.33
CA THR A 349 13.38 -7.12 -28.00
C THR A 349 14.86 -7.36 -28.12
N SER A 350 15.62 -6.56 -27.37
CA SER A 350 17.06 -6.73 -27.20
C SER A 350 17.39 -6.93 -25.72
N THR A 351 18.29 -7.86 -25.45
CA THR A 351 18.96 -7.99 -24.17
C THR A 351 19.76 -6.72 -23.92
N VAL A 352 19.30 -5.91 -22.96
CA VAL A 352 20.05 -4.76 -22.43
C VAL A 352 21.22 -5.28 -21.62
N ALA A 353 20.99 -6.28 -20.76
CA ALA A 353 22.02 -6.86 -19.92
C ALA A 353 21.68 -8.28 -19.49
N GLY A 354 22.70 -9.04 -19.11
CA GLY A 354 22.53 -10.38 -18.55
C GLY A 354 22.63 -11.49 -19.60
N THR A 355 22.90 -12.70 -19.13
CA THR A 355 22.88 -13.92 -19.95
C THR A 355 22.20 -15.02 -19.15
N PHE A 356 21.16 -15.61 -19.72
CA PHE A 356 20.42 -16.71 -19.09
C PHE A 356 21.33 -17.91 -18.80
N GLY A 357 21.22 -18.50 -17.61
CA GLY A 357 22.02 -19.67 -17.20
C GLY A 357 23.51 -19.41 -17.10
N ALA A 358 23.96 -18.15 -17.20
CA ALA A 358 25.36 -17.78 -17.05
C ALA A 358 25.86 -17.92 -15.60
N VAL A 359 24.94 -17.92 -14.63
CA VAL A 359 25.22 -18.10 -13.21
C VAL A 359 25.07 -19.57 -12.82
N SER A 360 26.09 -20.10 -12.15
CA SER A 360 26.13 -21.41 -11.49
C SER A 360 26.77 -21.27 -10.12
N VAL A 361 26.74 -22.32 -9.28
CA VAL A 361 27.44 -22.32 -7.98
C VAL A 361 28.97 -22.12 -8.08
N THR A 362 29.57 -22.28 -9.27
CA THR A 362 30.99 -22.04 -9.54
C THR A 362 31.26 -20.75 -10.32
N ARG A 363 30.23 -20.07 -10.82
CA ARG A 363 30.31 -18.85 -11.61
C ARG A 363 29.18 -17.92 -11.21
N GLY A 364 29.44 -16.98 -10.31
CA GLY A 364 28.43 -16.04 -9.82
C GLY A 364 27.93 -15.04 -10.88
N PRO A 365 27.04 -14.12 -10.49
CA PRO A 365 26.72 -12.96 -11.31
C PRO A 365 27.98 -12.15 -11.63
N ALA A 366 27.91 -11.33 -12.67
CA ALA A 366 29.04 -10.53 -13.17
C ALA A 366 28.56 -9.19 -13.71
N ASP A 367 29.46 -8.21 -13.68
CA ASP A 367 29.27 -6.89 -14.30
C ASP A 367 29.86 -6.84 -15.69
N GLY A 368 29.49 -5.80 -16.44
CA GLY A 368 29.95 -5.58 -17.80
C GLY A 368 28.86 -5.03 -18.70
N ALA A 369 29.19 -4.88 -19.98
CA ALA A 369 28.24 -4.44 -21.00
C ALA A 369 27.45 -5.62 -21.58
N GLY A 370 26.13 -5.47 -21.66
CA GLY A 370 25.25 -6.40 -22.34
C GLY A 370 25.33 -7.82 -21.78
N LYS A 371 25.58 -8.77 -22.67
CA LYS A 371 25.66 -10.22 -22.37
C LYS A 371 26.93 -10.62 -21.60
N ALA A 372 27.91 -9.73 -21.44
CA ALA A 372 29.04 -9.96 -20.56
C ALA A 372 28.65 -9.91 -19.07
N ALA A 373 27.63 -9.12 -18.74
CA ALA A 373 27.01 -9.17 -17.41
C ALA A 373 26.14 -10.44 -17.24
N SER A 374 25.97 -10.87 -16.00
CA SER A 374 25.05 -11.95 -15.62
C SER A 374 24.38 -11.61 -14.29
N PHE A 375 23.07 -11.89 -14.17
CA PHE A 375 22.31 -11.77 -12.93
C PHE A 375 22.00 -13.16 -12.39
N SER A 376 21.89 -13.30 -11.07
CA SER A 376 21.52 -14.56 -10.43
C SER A 376 20.01 -14.64 -10.22
N GLN A 377 19.46 -13.66 -9.51
CA GLN A 377 18.03 -13.54 -9.22
C GLN A 377 17.69 -12.07 -8.95
N LEU A 378 17.53 -11.33 -10.04
CA LEU A 378 17.01 -9.97 -10.07
C LEU A 378 15.50 -10.01 -9.78
N TYR A 379 14.98 -9.12 -8.92
CA TYR A 379 13.55 -9.08 -8.57
C TYR A 379 12.79 -7.91 -9.22
N ASN A 380 12.89 -6.72 -8.62
CA ASN A 380 12.21 -5.52 -9.11
C ASN A 380 13.08 -4.73 -10.08
N LEU A 381 12.44 -3.96 -10.96
CA LEU A 381 13.07 -2.93 -11.78
C LEU A 381 12.35 -1.60 -11.55
N ALA A 382 13.08 -0.61 -11.05
CA ALA A 382 12.62 0.76 -10.99
C ALA A 382 13.37 1.60 -12.04
N LEU A 383 12.65 2.41 -12.81
CA LEU A 383 13.25 3.41 -13.69
C LEU A 383 13.50 4.70 -12.90
N THR A 384 14.72 5.20 -12.95
CA THR A 384 15.09 6.51 -12.37
C THR A 384 14.72 7.65 -13.31
N SER A 385 14.65 8.89 -12.78
CA SER A 385 14.43 10.11 -13.57
C SER A 385 15.40 10.25 -14.75
N ASP A 386 16.62 9.74 -14.57
CA ASP A 386 17.75 9.88 -15.49
C ASP A 386 17.77 8.74 -16.53
N GLY A 387 16.78 7.83 -16.47
CA GLY A 387 16.60 6.73 -17.43
C GLY A 387 17.41 5.46 -17.14
N ASN A 388 18.21 5.43 -16.07
CA ASN A 388 18.83 4.20 -15.58
C ASN A 388 17.80 3.31 -14.88
N LEU A 389 17.98 2.00 -14.95
CA LEU A 389 17.26 1.04 -14.13
C LEU A 389 18.04 0.72 -12.86
N VAL A 390 17.32 0.54 -11.77
CA VAL A 390 17.85 -0.02 -10.52
C VAL A 390 17.07 -1.29 -10.18
N GLY A 391 17.80 -2.35 -9.84
CA GLY A 391 17.22 -3.62 -9.41
C GLY A 391 18.11 -4.36 -8.42
N TYR A 392 17.50 -5.26 -7.65
CA TYR A 392 18.16 -6.02 -6.58
C TYR A 392 18.39 -7.46 -7.03
N ASP A 393 19.65 -7.89 -7.06
CA ASP A 393 20.10 -9.21 -7.52
C ASP A 393 20.73 -10.00 -6.37
N THR A 394 20.27 -11.24 -6.18
CA THR A 394 20.67 -12.08 -5.04
C THR A 394 21.31 -13.38 -5.52
N TYR A 395 22.43 -13.77 -4.93
CA TYR A 395 23.19 -14.97 -5.31
C TYR A 395 23.57 -15.83 -4.11
N ALA A 396 23.08 -17.07 -4.10
CA ALA A 396 23.42 -18.06 -3.08
C ALA A 396 24.67 -18.84 -3.47
N THR A 397 25.71 -18.79 -2.62
CA THR A 397 26.81 -19.75 -2.64
C THR A 397 26.62 -20.77 -1.51
N PRO A 398 27.25 -21.96 -1.57
CA PRO A 398 27.23 -22.92 -0.45
C PRO A 398 27.77 -22.38 0.89
N GLN A 399 28.45 -21.22 0.88
CA GLN A 399 29.09 -20.62 2.05
C GLN A 399 28.42 -19.33 2.54
N LYS A 400 27.69 -18.60 1.69
CA LYS A 400 27.06 -17.30 2.00
C LYS A 400 26.04 -16.86 0.94
N MET A 401 25.14 -15.97 1.32
CA MET A 401 24.40 -15.13 0.36
C MET A 401 25.26 -13.93 -0.05
N GLU A 402 25.19 -13.55 -1.32
CA GLU A 402 25.71 -12.29 -1.85
C GLU A 402 24.55 -11.45 -2.39
N TYR A 403 24.57 -10.16 -2.11
CA TYR A 403 23.60 -9.20 -2.61
C TYR A 403 24.27 -8.18 -3.50
N ARG A 404 23.54 -7.69 -4.50
CA ARG A 404 24.08 -6.75 -5.48
C ARG A 404 22.99 -5.77 -5.87
N LEU A 405 23.23 -4.49 -5.56
CA LEU A 405 22.46 -3.43 -6.22
C LEU A 405 22.99 -3.29 -7.64
N ARG A 406 22.11 -3.51 -8.61
CA ARG A 406 22.43 -3.46 -10.03
C ARG A 406 21.93 -2.15 -10.58
N THR A 407 22.84 -1.30 -11.06
CA THR A 407 22.49 -0.17 -11.91
C THR A 407 22.66 -0.64 -13.35
N ILE A 408 21.60 -0.58 -14.15
CA ILE A 408 21.64 -0.92 -15.57
C ILE A 408 21.36 0.36 -16.36
N THR A 409 22.37 0.82 -17.08
CA THR A 409 22.21 1.97 -17.99
C THR A 409 21.41 1.58 -19.25
N PRO A 410 20.79 2.54 -19.96
CA PRO A 410 20.15 2.28 -21.26
C PRO A 410 21.08 1.65 -22.31
N ALA A 411 22.41 1.84 -22.17
CA ALA A 411 23.44 1.25 -23.03
C ALA A 411 23.80 -0.20 -22.64
N GLY A 412 23.14 -0.78 -21.63
CA GLY A 412 23.40 -2.15 -21.20
C GLY A 412 24.64 -2.34 -20.34
N VAL A 413 25.33 -1.27 -19.96
CA VAL A 413 26.38 -1.35 -18.94
C VAL A 413 25.71 -1.63 -17.60
N VAL A 414 25.97 -2.83 -17.07
CA VAL A 414 25.70 -3.17 -15.68
C VAL A 414 26.93 -2.83 -14.88
N SER A 415 26.76 -1.87 -14.00
CA SER A 415 27.60 -1.69 -12.84
C SER A 415 26.85 -2.25 -11.63
N SER A 416 27.49 -3.13 -10.88
CA SER A 416 27.00 -3.51 -9.57
C SER A 416 27.91 -3.02 -8.49
N VAL A 417 27.24 -2.68 -7.40
CA VAL A 417 27.86 -2.72 -6.10
C VAL A 417 27.76 -4.17 -5.63
N MET A 418 28.88 -4.90 -5.68
CA MET A 418 29.02 -6.14 -4.93
C MET A 418 29.04 -5.82 -3.43
N THR A 419 27.99 -6.19 -2.70
CA THR A 419 28.09 -6.35 -1.24
C THR A 419 28.54 -7.78 -1.00
N ALA A 420 29.80 -7.94 -0.59
CA ALA A 420 30.49 -9.23 -0.53
C ALA A 420 30.45 -9.80 0.89
N GLY A 421 29.64 -10.85 1.10
CA GLY A 421 29.08 -11.09 2.43
C GLY A 421 27.87 -10.18 2.61
N ASP A 422 27.34 -10.05 3.83
CA ASP A 422 26.47 -8.92 4.11
C ASP A 422 27.22 -7.60 3.81
N GLY A 423 26.47 -6.54 3.51
CA GLY A 423 27.04 -5.23 3.24
C GLY A 423 25.91 -4.27 2.95
N SER A 424 25.92 -3.10 3.59
CA SER A 424 24.82 -2.15 3.49
C SER A 424 25.01 -1.21 2.31
N VAL A 425 23.93 -1.06 1.54
CA VAL A 425 23.75 0.09 0.65
C VAL A 425 22.86 1.08 1.38
N LEU A 426 23.26 2.34 1.40
CA LEU A 426 22.54 3.40 2.10
C LEU A 426 22.29 4.59 1.18
N THR A 427 21.06 5.08 1.13
CA THR A 427 20.72 6.38 0.53
C THR A 427 21.15 7.49 1.48
N GLY A 428 22.16 8.25 1.08
CA GLY A 428 22.55 9.50 1.75
C GLY A 428 22.00 10.74 1.03
N PRO A 429 22.50 11.94 1.37
CA PRO A 429 21.96 13.22 0.90
C PRO A 429 21.89 13.34 -0.63
N ASN A 430 20.86 14.05 -1.12
CA ASN A 430 20.60 14.28 -2.55
C ASN A 430 20.46 12.97 -3.36
N ASN A 431 19.85 11.93 -2.76
CA ASN A 431 19.76 10.56 -3.31
C ASN A 431 21.13 9.91 -3.64
N ALA A 432 22.24 10.41 -3.07
CA ALA A 432 23.55 9.82 -3.29
C ALA A 432 23.69 8.51 -2.52
N LEU A 433 23.87 7.40 -3.24
CA LEU A 433 24.04 6.08 -2.66
C LEU A 433 25.47 5.88 -2.15
N TYR A 434 25.64 5.32 -0.96
CA TYR A 434 26.94 4.99 -0.35
C TYR A 434 27.09 3.47 -0.17
N VAL A 435 28.34 3.03 -0.26
CA VAL A 435 28.76 1.63 -0.35
C VAL A 435 29.89 1.39 0.62
N LEU A 436 29.78 0.35 1.46
CA LEU A 436 30.87 -0.13 2.31
C LEU A 436 31.47 -1.40 1.71
N GLN A 437 32.77 -1.41 1.45
CA GLN A 437 33.48 -2.55 0.87
C GLN A 437 34.90 -2.64 1.42
N ASN A 438 35.31 -3.80 1.97
CA ASN A 438 36.70 -4.10 2.36
C ASN A 438 37.39 -2.97 3.16
N ALA A 439 36.74 -2.48 4.23
CA ALA A 439 37.24 -1.40 5.07
C ALA A 439 37.42 -0.03 4.35
N GLN A 440 36.66 0.23 3.28
CA GLN A 440 36.57 1.51 2.59
C GLN A 440 35.10 1.85 2.26
N ILE A 441 34.70 3.10 2.53
CA ILE A 441 33.42 3.65 2.06
C ILE A 441 33.65 4.30 0.70
N GLN A 442 32.73 4.07 -0.21
CA GLN A 442 32.71 4.64 -1.54
C GLN A 442 31.35 5.30 -1.81
N LYS A 443 31.37 6.37 -2.61
CA LYS A 443 30.16 7.06 -3.07
C LYS A 443 29.82 6.57 -4.48
N LEU A 444 28.59 6.12 -4.68
CA LEU A 444 28.06 5.76 -5.99
C LEU A 444 27.74 7.04 -6.77
N LYS A 445 28.17 7.09 -8.04
CA LYS A 445 27.79 8.15 -8.98
C LYS A 445 26.54 7.76 -9.77
N ALA A 446 25.96 8.73 -10.48
CA ALA A 446 24.88 8.50 -11.43
C ALA A 446 25.26 7.55 -12.61
N ASP A 447 26.55 7.38 -12.91
CA ASP A 447 27.04 6.39 -13.88
C ASP A 447 27.15 4.94 -13.28
N GLY A 448 26.79 4.78 -12.01
CA GLY A 448 26.87 3.52 -11.25
C GLY A 448 28.30 3.06 -10.92
N SER A 449 29.34 3.82 -11.28
CA SER A 449 30.68 3.62 -10.74
C SER A 449 30.77 4.20 -9.32
N THR A 450 31.67 3.63 -8.53
CA THR A 450 31.99 4.13 -7.19
C THR A 450 33.27 4.99 -7.22
N VAL A 451 33.37 5.94 -6.31
CA VAL A 451 34.64 6.62 -5.97
C VAL A 451 34.93 6.47 -4.47
N PRO A 452 36.20 6.20 -4.09
CA PRO A 452 36.60 6.21 -2.69
C PRO A 452 36.19 7.51 -2.00
N PHE A 453 35.44 7.38 -0.91
CA PHE A 453 35.01 8.50 -0.09
C PHE A 453 35.90 8.60 1.15
N VAL A 454 35.97 7.53 1.95
CA VAL A 454 36.85 7.45 3.12
C VAL A 454 37.35 6.04 3.38
N GLY A 455 38.47 5.94 4.11
CA GLY A 455 39.14 4.67 4.36
C GLY A 455 40.00 4.23 3.18
N LYS A 456 40.73 3.14 3.37
CA LYS A 456 41.58 2.53 2.34
C LYS A 456 41.45 1.01 2.45
N MET A 457 41.45 0.33 1.30
CA MET A 457 41.53 -1.13 1.26
C MET A 457 42.73 -1.64 2.08
N ARG A 458 42.53 -2.79 2.74
CA ARG A 458 43.37 -3.38 3.79
C ARG A 458 44.88 -3.32 3.49
N ASP A 459 45.60 -2.46 4.19
CA ASP A 459 47.08 -2.48 4.29
C ASP A 459 47.46 -3.40 5.46
N ALA A 460 48.39 -4.35 5.27
CA ALA A 460 48.82 -5.24 6.34
C ALA A 460 49.58 -4.47 7.44
N GLY A 461 49.26 -4.74 8.71
CA GLY A 461 49.97 -4.19 9.88
C GLY A 461 49.58 -2.77 10.31
N ILE A 462 48.58 -2.13 9.69
CA ILE A 462 48.02 -0.85 10.16
C ILE A 462 46.63 -1.10 10.73
N GLY A 463 46.41 -0.77 12.01
CA GLY A 463 45.10 -0.87 12.65
C GLY A 463 44.10 0.19 12.18
N ASP A 464 43.03 0.37 12.96
CA ASP A 464 42.11 1.48 12.84
C ASP A 464 42.82 2.83 13.02
N VAL A 465 42.50 3.78 12.15
CA VAL A 465 43.08 5.13 12.14
C VAL A 465 41.99 6.13 11.82
N ASP A 466 41.81 7.14 12.66
CA ASP A 466 40.99 8.32 12.37
C ASP A 466 41.74 9.29 11.46
N GLY A 467 41.03 9.99 10.59
CA GLY A 467 41.65 10.85 9.58
C GLY A 467 40.70 11.23 8.45
N THR A 468 41.19 12.00 7.48
CA THR A 468 40.35 12.46 6.35
C THR A 468 40.61 11.64 5.09
N GLY A 469 39.54 11.22 4.41
CA GLY A 469 39.59 10.49 3.15
C GLY A 469 40.39 9.18 3.28
N ALA A 470 41.36 9.01 2.39
CA ALA A 470 42.25 7.85 2.35
C ALA A 470 43.31 7.80 3.48
N ALA A 471 43.37 8.81 4.36
CA ALA A 471 44.21 8.75 5.57
C ALA A 471 43.57 7.89 6.68
N ALA A 472 42.23 7.76 6.70
CA ALA A 472 41.54 6.90 7.63
C ALA A 472 41.77 5.40 7.34
N ARG A 473 41.60 4.56 8.35
CA ARG A 473 41.56 3.10 8.25
C ARG A 473 40.39 2.56 9.07
N PHE A 474 39.61 1.69 8.45
CA PHE A 474 38.70 0.77 9.13
C PHE A 474 39.40 -0.60 9.19
N ASN A 475 38.96 -1.48 10.07
CA ASN A 475 39.67 -2.71 10.42
C ASN A 475 39.02 -3.92 9.73
N TYR A 476 37.73 -4.14 10.00
CA TYR A 476 36.83 -5.02 9.28
C TYR A 476 35.44 -4.43 9.47
N ALA A 477 34.71 -4.12 8.42
CA ALA A 477 33.43 -3.44 8.60
C ALA A 477 32.35 -4.46 8.94
N PHE A 478 31.64 -4.29 10.05
CA PHE A 478 30.33 -4.92 10.20
C PHE A 478 29.39 -4.30 9.18
N ASN A 479 28.46 -5.11 8.71
CA ASN A 479 27.84 -4.91 7.41
C ASN A 479 26.64 -3.94 7.42
N THR A 480 26.69 -2.95 8.30
CA THR A 480 25.59 -2.04 8.61
C THR A 480 26.09 -0.62 8.79
N MET A 481 25.67 0.26 7.88
CA MET A 481 25.83 1.70 7.95
C MET A 481 24.48 2.36 8.23
N GLY A 482 24.51 3.47 8.94
CA GLY A 482 23.42 4.43 9.05
C GLY A 482 23.89 5.82 8.67
N ALA A 483 22.96 6.76 8.52
CA ALA A 483 23.27 8.17 8.32
C ALA A 483 22.36 9.03 9.19
N ASP A 484 22.88 10.17 9.64
CA ASP A 484 22.05 11.24 10.23
C ASP A 484 21.52 12.20 9.15
N ALA A 485 20.53 13.01 9.51
CA ALA A 485 19.93 14.02 8.63
C ALA A 485 20.93 15.11 8.17
N ALA A 486 22.07 15.27 8.87
CA ALA A 486 23.17 16.14 8.45
C ALA A 486 24.10 15.48 7.41
N GLY A 487 23.83 14.24 7.00
CA GLY A 487 24.57 13.53 5.98
C GLY A 487 25.87 12.88 6.46
N ASN A 488 26.09 12.79 7.77
CA ASN A 488 27.21 12.01 8.30
C ASN A 488 26.85 10.52 8.25
N LEU A 489 27.79 9.67 7.86
CA LEU A 489 27.65 8.21 7.91
C LEU A 489 28.17 7.67 9.24
N TYR A 490 27.56 6.60 9.72
CA TYR A 490 27.93 5.90 10.95
C TYR A 490 28.18 4.45 10.59
N VAL A 491 29.38 3.96 10.91
CA VAL A 491 29.88 2.65 10.48
C VAL A 491 30.21 1.84 11.71
N ALA A 492 29.64 0.63 11.78
CA ALA A 492 30.11 -0.39 12.69
C ALA A 492 31.39 -1.04 12.13
N ASP A 493 32.49 -0.84 12.82
CA ASP A 493 33.81 -1.37 12.53
C ASP A 493 34.16 -2.41 13.61
N ASP A 494 34.93 -3.42 13.23
CA ASP A 494 35.27 -4.58 14.06
C ASP A 494 36.44 -4.22 14.98
N PRO A 495 36.36 -4.49 16.30
CA PRO A 495 37.49 -4.34 17.20
C PRO A 495 38.60 -5.40 17.02
N SER A 496 38.36 -6.49 16.29
CA SER A 496 39.25 -7.66 16.19
C SER A 496 40.62 -7.33 15.54
N PRO A 497 41.76 -7.57 16.21
CA PRO A 497 43.07 -7.33 15.61
C PRO A 497 43.31 -8.17 14.34
N ILE A 498 43.93 -7.56 13.33
CA ILE A 498 44.12 -8.10 11.96
C ILE A 498 44.62 -9.55 11.90
N ASP A 499 45.50 -9.94 12.84
CA ASP A 499 46.14 -11.26 12.95
C ASP A 499 46.04 -11.86 14.39
N GLY A 500 44.99 -11.50 15.16
CA GLY A 500 44.79 -11.99 16.53
C GLY A 500 43.45 -12.72 16.74
N PRO A 501 43.14 -13.15 17.98
CA PRO A 501 41.86 -13.78 18.28
C PRO A 501 40.71 -12.79 18.05
N LEU A 502 39.56 -13.30 17.61
CA LEU A 502 38.33 -12.51 17.42
C LEU A 502 37.99 -11.76 18.71
N ALA A 503 37.84 -10.44 18.61
CA ALA A 503 37.45 -9.60 19.73
C ALA A 503 35.93 -9.43 19.74
N THR A 504 35.30 -9.63 20.91
CA THR A 504 33.91 -9.25 21.12
C THR A 504 33.80 -7.75 21.28
N GLY A 505 32.91 -7.09 20.55
CA GLY A 505 32.62 -5.67 20.72
C GLY A 505 32.16 -4.96 19.47
N LEU A 506 31.96 -3.64 19.62
CA LEU A 506 31.72 -2.69 18.55
C LEU A 506 32.75 -1.55 18.63
N ARG A 507 33.32 -1.19 17.48
CA ARG A 507 33.95 0.10 17.23
C ARG A 507 33.03 0.92 16.33
N LEU A 508 32.43 1.99 16.86
CA LEU A 508 31.58 2.88 16.08
C LEU A 508 32.40 4.04 15.50
N ARG A 509 32.33 4.26 14.19
CA ARG A 509 33.02 5.33 13.46
C ARG A 509 31.99 6.30 12.86
N LYS A 510 32.22 7.61 12.99
CA LYS A 510 31.52 8.68 12.26
C LYS A 510 32.31 9.06 11.02
N VAL A 511 31.61 9.43 9.96
CA VAL A 511 32.16 9.96 8.71
C VAL A 511 31.38 11.20 8.29
N THR A 512 32.03 12.36 8.23
CA THR A 512 31.36 13.59 7.80
C THR A 512 31.18 13.68 6.28
N PRO A 513 30.27 14.52 5.75
CA PRO A 513 30.19 14.82 4.31
C PRO A 513 31.50 15.29 3.67
N ALA A 514 32.40 15.88 4.46
CA ALA A 514 33.75 16.30 4.04
C ALA A 514 34.78 15.15 4.04
N GLY A 515 34.36 13.92 4.38
CA GLY A 515 35.22 12.74 4.42
C GLY A 515 36.10 12.65 5.67
N VAL A 516 35.77 13.33 6.77
CA VAL A 516 36.51 13.18 8.03
C VAL A 516 35.96 11.98 8.79
N VAL A 517 36.82 10.99 9.08
CA VAL A 517 36.51 9.82 9.91
C VAL A 517 36.99 10.04 11.34
N SER A 518 36.10 9.85 12.30
CA SER A 518 36.40 9.89 13.74
C SER A 518 35.75 8.73 14.48
N THR A 519 36.43 8.18 15.47
CA THR A 519 35.90 7.14 16.36
C THR A 519 34.95 7.77 17.37
N ILE A 520 33.75 7.21 17.50
CA ILE A 520 32.76 7.61 18.52
C ILE A 520 32.92 6.73 19.76
N ALA A 521 32.87 5.41 19.61
CA ALA A 521 32.85 4.48 20.74
C ALA A 521 33.63 3.20 20.45
N HIS A 522 34.40 2.72 21.43
CA HIS A 522 34.91 1.35 21.50
C HIS A 522 34.28 0.67 22.72
N THR A 523 33.56 -0.44 22.54
CA THR A 523 32.93 -1.19 23.65
C THR A 523 33.04 -2.68 23.39
N ALA A 524 33.38 -3.46 24.42
CA ALA A 524 33.40 -4.93 24.37
C ALA A 524 32.02 -5.56 24.68
N ASP A 525 31.04 -4.76 25.10
CA ASP A 525 29.76 -5.25 25.63
C ASP A 525 28.75 -5.65 24.53
N ILE A 526 28.99 -5.22 23.30
CA ILE A 526 28.13 -5.41 22.14
C ILE A 526 28.57 -6.66 21.38
N GLY A 527 27.63 -7.58 21.12
CA GLY A 527 27.89 -8.82 20.38
C GLY A 527 27.88 -8.60 18.86
N TYR A 528 27.54 -9.66 18.11
CA TYR A 528 27.36 -9.55 16.65
C TYR A 528 26.21 -8.61 16.32
N LEU A 529 26.47 -7.53 15.58
CA LEU A 529 25.44 -6.59 15.15
C LEU A 529 24.47 -7.21 14.14
N THR A 530 23.21 -6.80 14.24
CA THR A 530 22.10 -7.23 13.37
C THR A 530 21.31 -6.04 12.79
N GLY A 531 21.68 -4.80 13.16
CA GLY A 531 21.02 -3.59 12.73
C GLY A 531 21.70 -2.35 13.35
N LEU A 532 21.70 -1.25 12.61
CA LEU A 532 22.25 0.05 13.04
C LEU A 532 21.38 1.16 12.46
N VAL A 533 20.93 2.08 13.31
CA VAL A 533 20.16 3.26 12.91
C VAL A 533 20.66 4.48 13.70
N VAL A 534 20.52 5.68 13.15
CA VAL A 534 21.01 6.93 13.74
C VAL A 534 19.87 7.93 13.85
N ASP A 535 19.74 8.63 14.97
CA ASP A 535 18.76 9.72 15.11
C ASP A 535 19.31 11.08 14.62
N ALA A 536 18.42 12.07 14.50
CA ALA A 536 18.77 13.43 14.08
C ALA A 536 19.73 14.15 15.04
N ALA A 537 19.87 13.68 16.29
CA ALA A 537 20.85 14.18 17.26
C ALA A 537 22.21 13.45 17.18
N GLY A 538 22.35 12.48 16.26
CA GLY A 538 23.58 11.71 16.05
C GLY A 538 23.81 10.59 17.05
N ASN A 539 22.82 10.22 17.88
CA ASN A 539 22.92 8.98 18.66
C ASN A 539 22.78 7.80 17.69
N THR A 540 23.61 6.79 17.88
CA THR A 540 23.53 5.54 17.13
C THR A 540 22.90 4.45 17.98
N TYR A 541 21.97 3.71 17.39
CA TYR A 541 21.30 2.59 18.01
C TYR A 541 21.67 1.32 17.27
N VAL A 542 22.11 0.29 17.99
CA VAL A 542 22.52 -0.98 17.40
C VAL A 542 21.80 -2.15 18.06
N SER A 543 21.25 -3.06 17.26
CA SER A 543 20.80 -4.36 17.74
C SER A 543 21.96 -5.36 17.62
N SER A 544 22.10 -6.25 18.60
CA SER A 544 23.15 -7.28 18.59
C SER A 544 22.68 -8.60 19.20
N SER A 545 23.21 -9.72 18.71
CA SER A 545 23.03 -11.06 19.27
C SER A 545 24.33 -11.56 19.91
N GLN A 546 24.23 -12.41 20.94
CA GLN A 546 25.37 -12.79 21.80
C GLN A 546 25.99 -14.16 21.46
N THR A 547 25.71 -14.70 20.27
CA THR A 547 26.22 -16.02 19.86
C THR A 547 27.71 -15.94 19.54
N ILE A 548 28.56 -16.76 20.18
CA ILE A 548 30.02 -16.74 19.99
C ILE A 548 30.49 -17.53 18.75
N SER A 549 29.57 -18.13 17.99
CA SER A 549 29.85 -18.93 16.79
C SER A 549 28.60 -19.02 15.91
N PRO A 550 28.71 -19.01 14.56
CA PRO A 550 27.57 -19.23 13.65
C PRO A 550 26.96 -20.65 13.74
N THR A 551 27.54 -21.56 14.52
CA THR A 551 27.03 -22.94 14.73
C THR A 551 26.37 -23.17 16.09
N ALA A 552 26.30 -22.17 16.97
CA ALA A 552 25.70 -22.30 18.30
C ALA A 552 24.25 -21.80 18.33
N THR A 553 23.44 -22.39 19.21
CA THR A 553 22.04 -21.97 19.45
C THR A 553 21.99 -20.48 19.78
N GLN A 554 21.14 -19.72 19.09
CA GLN A 554 21.04 -18.27 19.30
C GLN A 554 20.61 -17.95 20.73
N VAL A 555 21.40 -17.14 21.42
CA VAL A 555 21.16 -16.74 22.81
C VAL A 555 20.77 -15.26 22.83
N GLY A 556 19.51 -15.00 22.48
CA GLY A 556 18.88 -13.69 22.63
C GLY A 556 19.46 -12.54 21.81
N SER A 557 18.98 -11.32 22.08
CA SER A 557 19.53 -10.07 21.52
C SER A 557 19.36 -8.88 22.47
N ARG A 558 20.19 -7.83 22.31
CA ARG A 558 20.11 -6.54 23.02
C ARG A 558 20.20 -5.38 22.04
N ILE A 559 19.51 -4.29 22.36
CA ILE A 559 19.63 -3.00 21.70
C ILE A 559 20.48 -2.08 22.58
N PHE A 560 21.48 -1.44 22.00
CA PHE A 560 22.30 -0.44 22.65
C PHE A 560 22.03 0.94 22.05
N LYS A 561 22.12 1.97 22.90
CA LYS A 561 22.22 3.38 22.49
C LYS A 561 23.65 3.85 22.74
N ILE A 562 24.23 4.51 21.75
CA ILE A 562 25.56 5.10 21.76
C ILE A 562 25.39 6.58 21.45
N ALA A 563 25.71 7.46 22.40
CA ALA A 563 25.59 8.90 22.21
C ALA A 563 26.77 9.47 21.40
N PRO A 564 26.68 10.71 20.87
CA PRO A 564 27.76 11.34 20.09
C PRO A 564 29.11 11.48 20.83
N ASP A 565 29.11 11.41 22.16
CA ASP A 565 30.31 11.45 23.00
C ASP A 565 30.95 10.06 23.24
N GLY A 566 30.37 9.00 22.68
CA GLY A 566 30.81 7.61 22.83
C GLY A 566 30.16 6.85 23.99
N SER A 567 29.38 7.50 24.86
CA SER A 567 28.75 6.83 25.98
C SER A 567 27.75 5.77 25.51
N THR A 568 27.99 4.52 25.93
CA THR A 568 27.22 3.34 25.50
C THR A 568 26.34 2.84 26.62
N THR A 569 25.06 2.57 26.32
CA THR A 569 24.07 2.07 27.28
C THR A 569 23.22 0.97 26.64
N VAL A 570 22.78 -0.01 27.43
CA VAL A 570 21.74 -0.96 26.98
C VAL A 570 20.41 -0.23 27.00
N LEU A 571 19.80 -0.05 25.83
CA LEU A 571 18.47 0.54 25.69
C LEU A 571 17.39 -0.50 26.03
N ALA A 572 17.51 -1.71 25.50
CA ALA A 572 16.55 -2.80 25.76
C ALA A 572 17.17 -4.19 25.54
N GLY A 573 16.56 -5.21 26.13
CA GLY A 573 16.99 -6.60 26.02
C GLY A 573 17.79 -7.07 27.23
N ALA A 574 17.58 -8.31 27.64
CA ALA A 574 18.43 -9.03 28.58
C ALA A 574 18.88 -10.39 28.01
N LEU A 575 19.93 -10.95 28.59
CA LEU A 575 20.56 -12.19 28.15
C LEU A 575 20.89 -13.08 29.35
N PRO A 576 20.78 -14.41 29.23
CA PRO A 576 20.29 -15.13 28.04
C PRO A 576 18.76 -15.02 27.87
N SER A 577 18.28 -14.96 26.63
CA SER A 577 16.86 -15.13 26.31
C SER A 577 16.66 -16.18 25.23
N THR A 578 15.57 -16.95 25.34
CA THR A 578 15.18 -18.04 24.44
C THR A 578 13.77 -17.85 23.87
N ASP A 579 13.22 -16.65 24.04
CA ASP A 579 11.87 -16.24 23.73
C ASP A 579 11.84 -14.76 23.30
N TRP A 580 10.70 -14.33 22.74
CA TRP A 580 10.39 -12.94 22.42
C TRP A 580 9.39 -12.40 23.43
N LYS A 581 9.73 -11.30 24.11
CA LYS A 581 8.93 -10.77 25.21
C LYS A 581 8.96 -9.25 25.27
N ASP A 582 7.79 -8.65 25.39
CA ASP A 582 7.64 -7.21 25.65
C ASP A 582 8.02 -6.84 27.09
N GLY A 583 8.54 -5.63 27.26
CA GLY A 583 9.04 -5.15 28.55
C GLY A 583 9.82 -3.84 28.42
N ALA A 584 10.25 -3.27 29.54
CA ALA A 584 11.11 -2.09 29.57
C ALA A 584 12.56 -2.48 29.89
N GLY A 585 13.51 -1.96 29.11
CA GLY A 585 14.94 -2.19 29.31
C GLY A 585 15.28 -3.68 29.33
N ALA A 586 15.90 -4.12 30.42
CA ALA A 586 16.27 -5.51 30.67
C ALA A 586 15.07 -6.47 30.89
N ALA A 587 13.83 -5.99 31.02
CA ALA A 587 12.66 -6.87 31.13
C ALA A 587 12.14 -7.37 29.77
N ALA A 588 12.58 -6.75 28.67
CA ALA A 588 12.28 -7.18 27.31
C ALA A 588 13.24 -8.27 26.85
N HIS A 589 12.73 -9.25 26.10
CA HIS A 589 13.53 -10.29 25.47
C HIS A 589 13.37 -10.22 23.94
N PHE A 590 14.49 -10.36 23.25
CA PHE A 590 14.59 -10.44 21.79
C PHE A 590 15.28 -11.73 21.41
N PHE A 591 15.11 -12.19 20.18
CA PHE A 591 15.86 -13.35 19.64
C PHE A 591 15.90 -13.20 18.11
N GLY A 592 16.99 -12.60 17.61
CA GLY A 592 17.18 -12.35 16.18
C GLY A 592 16.67 -11.01 15.65
N LEU A 593 16.49 -10.00 16.51
CA LEU A 593 16.04 -8.67 16.09
C LEU A 593 16.98 -7.99 15.09
N SER A 594 16.42 -7.57 13.96
CA SER A 594 17.05 -6.65 13.00
C SER A 594 16.31 -5.31 12.99
N LEU A 595 17.03 -4.19 12.98
CA LEU A 595 16.42 -2.85 12.89
C LEU A 595 16.04 -2.49 11.45
N LEU A 596 14.84 -1.95 11.28
CA LEU A 596 14.25 -1.50 10.01
C LEU A 596 14.37 0.01 9.80
N GLY A 597 14.50 0.79 10.88
CA GLY A 597 14.54 2.24 10.84
C GLY A 597 14.21 2.88 12.19
N ILE A 598 14.16 4.21 12.20
CA ILE A 598 13.82 5.06 13.35
C ILE A 598 12.76 6.08 12.92
N ASP A 599 11.86 6.46 13.81
CA ASP A 599 10.94 7.59 13.56
C ASP A 599 11.50 8.95 14.04
N ALA A 600 10.85 10.07 13.68
CA ALA A 600 11.28 11.41 14.11
C ALA A 600 11.21 11.60 15.64
N ASP A 601 10.40 10.81 16.34
CA ASP A 601 10.31 10.77 17.80
C ASP A 601 11.44 9.92 18.44
N GLY A 602 12.37 9.38 17.63
CA GLY A 602 13.48 8.56 18.08
C GLY A 602 13.10 7.12 18.43
N ASN A 603 11.90 6.65 18.10
CA ASN A 603 11.54 5.25 18.31
C ASN A 603 12.16 4.38 17.23
N LEU A 604 12.78 3.29 17.64
CA LEU A 604 13.33 2.29 16.74
C LEU A 604 12.26 1.28 16.33
N TYR A 605 12.39 0.78 15.12
CA TYR A 605 11.53 -0.25 14.57
C TYR A 605 12.36 -1.43 14.11
N GLY A 606 11.85 -2.63 14.35
CA GLY A 606 12.57 -3.85 14.03
C GLY A 606 11.65 -4.99 13.61
N TYR A 607 12.29 -6.05 13.15
CA TYR A 607 11.70 -7.28 12.64
C TYR A 607 12.44 -8.47 13.24
N GLU A 608 11.68 -9.47 13.70
CA GLU A 608 12.17 -10.77 14.17
C GLU A 608 11.42 -11.87 13.39
N ALA A 609 12.14 -12.90 12.94
CA ALA A 609 11.53 -14.05 12.25
C ALA A 609 12.17 -15.37 12.68
N TYR A 610 11.34 -16.32 13.09
CA TYR A 610 11.76 -17.64 13.56
C TYR A 610 10.62 -18.65 13.46
N ASP A 611 10.93 -19.89 13.05
CA ASP A 611 9.97 -21.01 12.96
C ASP A 611 8.61 -20.63 12.31
N ASN A 612 8.69 -20.03 11.11
CA ASN A 612 7.56 -19.50 10.32
C ASN A 612 6.70 -18.41 11.01
N LYS A 613 7.14 -17.85 12.15
CA LYS A 613 6.53 -16.70 12.81
C LYS A 613 7.29 -15.44 12.48
N VAL A 614 6.56 -14.36 12.26
CA VAL A 614 7.08 -13.01 12.01
C VAL A 614 6.55 -12.08 13.09
N ARG A 615 7.40 -11.20 13.60
CA ARG A 615 7.08 -10.17 14.57
C ARG A 615 7.73 -8.86 14.15
N TYR A 616 6.99 -7.76 14.26
CA TYR A 616 7.59 -6.42 14.22
C TYR A 616 7.61 -5.85 15.65
N THR A 617 8.54 -4.95 15.93
CA THR A 617 8.69 -4.34 17.26
C THR A 617 8.86 -2.82 17.16
N LYS A 618 8.25 -2.07 18.10
CA LYS A 618 8.57 -0.67 18.40
C LYS A 618 9.37 -0.62 19.70
N ILE A 619 10.47 0.14 19.71
CA ILE A 619 11.30 0.40 20.90
C ILE A 619 11.42 1.90 21.11
N THR A 620 11.01 2.40 22.27
CA THR A 620 11.05 3.84 22.57
C THR A 620 12.45 4.33 22.97
N PRO A 621 12.74 5.64 22.94
CA PRO A 621 13.97 6.21 23.50
C PRO A 621 14.24 5.89 24.97
N ALA A 622 13.22 5.45 25.72
CA ALA A 622 13.32 5.00 27.12
C ALA A 622 13.46 3.47 27.26
N GLY A 623 13.59 2.72 26.16
CA GLY A 623 13.81 1.28 26.18
C GLY A 623 12.56 0.43 26.37
N ALA A 624 11.36 1.01 26.23
CA ALA A 624 10.11 0.24 26.26
C ALA A 624 9.91 -0.47 24.92
N VAL A 625 9.84 -1.80 24.96
CA VAL A 625 9.67 -2.70 23.82
C VAL A 625 8.23 -3.15 23.73
N THR A 626 7.64 -3.02 22.55
CA THR A 626 6.27 -3.45 22.24
C THR A 626 6.20 -4.21 20.92
N SER A 627 5.46 -5.31 20.92
CA SER A 627 5.05 -6.02 19.70
C SER A 627 4.12 -5.14 18.90
N ILE A 628 4.39 -5.02 17.61
CA ILE A 628 3.56 -4.30 16.64
C ILE A 628 3.35 -5.22 15.45
N ILE A 629 2.24 -5.09 14.74
CA ILE A 629 1.89 -6.13 13.77
C ILE A 629 2.50 -5.80 12.38
N LEU A 630 2.86 -4.54 12.07
CA LEU A 630 3.73 -4.13 10.93
C LEU A 630 4.62 -2.92 11.35
N PRO A 631 5.53 -2.41 10.50
CA PRO A 631 6.40 -1.27 10.82
C PRO A 631 6.00 0.06 10.12
N PRO A 632 6.42 1.22 10.68
CA PRO A 632 5.99 2.59 10.36
C PRO A 632 6.06 3.14 8.94
N ALA A 633 5.03 2.99 8.11
CA ALA A 633 4.62 3.81 6.94
C ALA A 633 5.52 4.90 6.24
N THR A 634 6.85 4.89 6.26
CA THR A 634 7.77 5.86 5.62
C THR A 634 8.96 5.25 4.84
N LEU A 635 8.89 3.95 4.50
CA LEU A 635 10.01 3.14 3.98
C LEU A 635 9.69 2.47 2.62
N ASN A 636 8.62 2.89 1.94
CA ASN A 636 8.13 2.52 0.59
C ASN A 636 7.39 3.79 0.08
N VAL A 637 7.43 4.13 -1.21
CA VAL A 637 7.17 5.52 -1.65
C VAL A 637 5.93 5.69 -2.53
N ILE A 638 4.90 6.32 -1.97
CA ILE A 638 3.91 7.15 -2.66
C ILE A 638 4.17 8.60 -2.23
N ALA A 639 4.14 9.59 -3.13
CA ALA A 639 4.56 10.96 -2.79
C ALA A 639 3.50 12.06 -3.01
N ASP A 640 3.48 13.09 -2.16
CA ASP A 640 2.67 14.31 -2.31
C ASP A 640 3.30 15.32 -3.29
N ALA A 641 2.80 16.56 -3.36
CA ALA A 641 3.36 17.60 -4.23
C ALA A 641 4.60 18.31 -3.64
N SER A 642 4.84 18.20 -2.34
CA SER A 642 6.04 18.71 -1.64
C SER A 642 7.19 17.69 -1.63
N GLY A 643 6.98 16.48 -2.16
CA GLY A 643 7.94 15.39 -2.17
C GLY A 643 7.96 14.56 -0.88
N ASN A 644 7.03 14.79 0.05
CA ASN A 644 6.85 13.92 1.21
C ASN A 644 6.41 12.53 0.72
N THR A 645 6.89 11.46 1.35
CA THR A 645 6.58 10.07 0.98
C THR A 645 5.72 9.37 2.05
N TYR A 646 4.92 8.39 1.63
CA TYR A 646 3.92 7.71 2.45
C TYR A 646 3.86 6.23 2.06
N ARG A 647 3.80 5.33 3.05
CA ARG A 647 3.34 3.94 2.93
C ARG A 647 2.31 3.64 4.00
N ILE A 648 2.13 2.35 4.27
CA ILE A 648 1.20 1.83 5.24
C ILE A 648 1.98 0.96 6.23
N ASP A 649 1.71 1.17 7.50
CA ASP A 649 1.97 0.23 8.57
C ASP A 649 0.63 -0.44 8.82
N ALA A 650 0.42 -1.54 8.10
CA ALA A 650 -0.89 -2.18 8.01
C ALA A 650 -1.40 -2.67 9.36
N ALA A 651 -0.55 -2.71 10.39
CA ALA A 651 -0.85 -3.53 11.54
C ALA A 651 -0.24 -3.00 12.88
N GLN A 652 0.44 -1.84 12.88
CA GLN A 652 0.08 -0.82 13.87
C GLN A 652 -1.29 -0.20 13.59
N GLY A 653 -1.74 -0.20 12.32
CA GLY A 653 -2.97 0.47 11.91
C GLY A 653 -2.75 1.94 11.61
N VAL A 654 -1.66 2.29 10.90
CA VAL A 654 -1.27 3.70 10.68
C VAL A 654 -0.71 3.99 9.28
N VAL A 655 -0.89 5.25 8.84
CA VAL A 655 -0.17 5.91 7.75
C VAL A 655 0.77 6.93 8.38
N ILE A 656 1.98 7.01 7.85
CA ILE A 656 3.09 7.79 8.36
C ILE A 656 3.69 8.49 7.13
N ARG A 657 4.20 9.70 7.35
CA ARG A 657 4.73 10.58 6.31
C ARG A 657 6.20 10.78 6.55
N THR A 658 7.03 10.58 5.53
CA THR A 658 8.45 10.97 5.46
C THR A 658 8.52 12.32 4.77
N THR A 659 9.23 13.31 5.28
CA THR A 659 9.53 14.53 4.50
C THR A 659 10.70 14.27 3.52
N PRO A 660 10.96 15.16 2.53
CA PRO A 660 12.23 15.14 1.80
C PRO A 660 13.46 15.30 2.71
N ALA A 661 13.29 15.89 3.90
CA ALA A 661 14.30 15.98 4.96
C ALA A 661 14.37 14.70 5.83
N LEU A 662 13.59 13.67 5.48
CA LEU A 662 13.48 12.36 6.13
C LEU A 662 12.82 12.35 7.52
N ASP A 663 12.14 13.42 7.92
CA ASP A 663 11.32 13.44 9.15
C ASP A 663 10.12 12.51 8.98
N THR A 664 9.92 11.57 9.91
CA THR A 664 8.84 10.60 9.84
C THR A 664 7.81 10.78 10.95
N SER A 665 6.56 11.05 10.59
CA SER A 665 5.47 11.37 11.53
C SER A 665 4.23 10.52 11.28
N ILE A 666 3.59 9.97 12.33
CA ILE A 666 2.24 9.38 12.17
C ILE A 666 1.30 10.46 11.71
N ILE A 667 0.82 10.29 10.47
CA ILE A 667 -0.07 11.23 9.83
C ILE A 667 -1.52 10.73 9.92
N ALA A 668 -1.77 9.42 9.94
CA ALA A 668 -3.11 8.87 10.15
C ALA A 668 -3.10 7.52 10.88
N GLY A 669 -4.20 7.17 11.53
CA GLY A 669 -4.35 5.98 12.36
C GLY A 669 -3.72 6.13 13.74
N THR A 670 -4.22 5.37 14.72
CA THR A 670 -3.68 5.35 16.09
C THR A 670 -3.25 3.93 16.43
N PRO A 671 -1.98 3.70 16.82
CA PRO A 671 -1.47 2.36 17.10
C PRO A 671 -2.35 1.55 18.07
N GLY A 672 -2.68 0.31 17.69
CA GLY A 672 -3.47 -0.60 18.52
C GLY A 672 -4.98 -0.32 18.54
N LYS A 673 -5.50 0.47 17.59
CA LYS A 673 -6.96 0.64 17.36
C LYS A 673 -7.40 -0.11 16.11
N SER A 674 -7.78 -1.38 16.27
CA SER A 674 -8.31 -2.24 15.19
C SER A 674 -9.79 -1.93 14.86
N PHE A 675 -10.10 -0.65 14.63
CA PHE A 675 -11.39 -0.17 14.15
C PHE A 675 -11.23 1.22 13.53
N THR A 676 -12.04 1.53 12.53
CA THR A 676 -11.96 2.79 11.77
C THR A 676 -12.61 3.96 12.55
N ARG A 677 -11.97 5.13 12.58
CA ARG A 677 -12.56 6.36 13.14
C ARG A 677 -12.18 7.61 12.34
N SER A 678 -13.18 8.24 11.72
CA SER A 678 -13.05 9.54 11.06
C SER A 678 -12.86 10.69 12.05
N GLY A 679 -12.28 11.80 11.58
CA GLY A 679 -12.05 13.02 12.34
C GLY A 679 -10.77 13.74 11.93
N ALA A 680 -10.35 14.74 12.70
CA ALA A 680 -9.02 15.32 12.59
C ALA A 680 -7.94 14.23 12.76
N LEU A 681 -6.75 14.44 12.15
CA LEU A 681 -5.66 13.49 12.27
C LEU A 681 -5.18 13.33 13.73
N PRO A 682 -4.71 12.14 14.12
CA PRO A 682 -4.49 10.97 13.24
C PRO A 682 -5.74 10.12 12.97
N GLY A 683 -6.79 10.18 13.80
CA GLY A 683 -7.93 9.25 13.72
C GLY A 683 -7.52 7.78 13.92
N TYR A 684 -8.41 6.81 13.65
CA TYR A 684 -8.13 5.37 13.78
C TYR A 684 -8.29 4.65 12.42
N LEU A 685 -7.46 3.64 12.16
CA LEU A 685 -7.50 2.82 10.95
C LEU A 685 -7.44 1.34 11.32
N ASP A 686 -8.31 0.54 10.72
CA ASP A 686 -8.37 -0.91 10.88
C ASP A 686 -7.61 -1.60 9.74
N HIS A 687 -6.59 -2.41 10.04
CA HIS A 687 -5.80 -3.17 9.06
C HIS A 687 -5.56 -2.48 7.69
N PRO A 688 -5.03 -1.24 7.66
CA PRO A 688 -5.02 -0.43 6.44
C PRO A 688 -4.18 -1.08 5.33
N SER A 689 -4.59 -0.87 4.07
CA SER A 689 -3.86 -1.36 2.90
C SER A 689 -4.09 -0.48 1.65
N HIS A 690 -3.28 -0.69 0.61
CA HIS A 690 -3.37 -0.04 -0.71
C HIS A 690 -3.57 1.48 -0.67
N LEU A 691 -2.53 2.22 -0.27
CA LEU A 691 -2.53 3.69 -0.36
C LEU A 691 -2.40 4.12 -1.83
N VAL A 692 -3.21 5.09 -2.28
CA VAL A 692 -3.12 5.73 -3.61
C VAL A 692 -3.35 7.23 -3.53
N LYS A 693 -2.80 7.99 -4.49
CA LYS A 693 -2.89 9.46 -4.55
C LYS A 693 -4.19 9.90 -5.24
N THR A 694 -5.02 10.69 -4.56
CA THR A 694 -6.27 11.27 -5.11
C THR A 694 -6.18 12.77 -5.38
N GLY A 695 -5.08 13.41 -4.96
CA GLY A 695 -4.78 14.82 -5.25
C GLY A 695 -3.37 15.21 -4.80
N PRO A 696 -2.99 16.49 -4.91
CA PRO A 696 -1.65 16.96 -4.52
C PRO A 696 -1.24 16.56 -3.10
N TYR A 697 -2.18 16.68 -2.15
CA TYR A 697 -2.04 16.39 -0.71
C TYR A 697 -3.21 15.54 -0.20
N SER A 698 -3.74 14.65 -1.06
CA SER A 698 -4.90 13.82 -0.75
C SER A 698 -4.63 12.40 -1.22
N PHE A 699 -4.98 11.44 -0.38
CA PHE A 699 -4.81 10.02 -0.61
C PHE A 699 -6.10 9.25 -0.29
N ALA A 700 -6.18 8.02 -0.79
CA ALA A 700 -7.16 7.04 -0.35
C ALA A 700 -6.45 5.75 0.07
N LEU A 701 -7.05 5.05 1.02
CA LEU A 701 -6.60 3.74 1.50
C LEU A 701 -7.78 2.91 2.02
N PHE A 702 -7.61 1.60 2.10
CA PHE A 702 -8.51 0.74 2.86
C PHE A 702 -8.31 0.89 4.36
N SER A 703 -9.37 0.63 5.12
CA SER A 703 -9.42 0.58 6.58
C SER A 703 -10.56 -0.33 7.00
N GLY A 704 -10.28 -1.63 7.18
CA GLY A 704 -11.29 -2.67 7.35
C GLY A 704 -12.20 -2.77 6.13
N GLY A 705 -13.52 -2.79 6.34
CA GLY A 705 -14.53 -2.73 5.28
C GLY A 705 -14.76 -1.35 4.65
N ALA A 706 -13.98 -0.34 5.03
CA ALA A 706 -14.12 1.04 4.56
C ALA A 706 -12.94 1.50 3.69
N ILE A 707 -13.20 2.49 2.83
CA ILE A 707 -12.18 3.31 2.17
C ILE A 707 -12.20 4.69 2.81
N MET A 708 -11.02 5.12 3.24
CA MET A 708 -10.80 6.40 3.91
C MET A 708 -10.09 7.36 2.96
N ARG A 709 -10.58 8.60 2.88
CA ARG A 709 -9.78 9.72 2.40
C ARG A 709 -8.87 10.17 3.52
N LEU A 710 -7.59 10.33 3.18
CA LEU A 710 -6.58 10.96 4.00
C LEU A 710 -6.16 12.27 3.34
N THR A 711 -6.56 13.40 3.93
CA THR A 711 -6.06 14.73 3.58
C THR A 711 -4.90 15.05 4.50
N VAL A 712 -3.71 15.30 3.95
CA VAL A 712 -2.48 15.53 4.73
C VAL A 712 -2.16 17.04 4.80
N PRO A 713 -1.36 17.49 5.79
CA PRO A 713 -0.86 18.85 5.81
C PRO A 713 0.10 19.08 4.64
N HIS A 714 -0.02 20.24 4.00
CA HIS A 714 0.84 20.74 2.92
C HIS A 714 1.92 21.70 3.41
#